data_AF-A0A5E4BBX4-F1
#
_entry.id   AF-A0A5E4BBX4-F1
#
_cell.length_a   1.000
_cell.length_b   1.000
_cell.length_c   1.000
_cell.angle_alpha   90.00
_cell.angle_beta   90.00
_cell.angle_gamma   90.00
#
_symmetry.space_group_name_H-M   'P 1'
#
loop_
_entity.id
_entity.type
_entity.pdbx_description
1 polymer ?
#
loop_
_entity_poly.entity_id
_entity_poly.type
_entity_poly.pdbx_seq_one_letter_code
_entity_poly.pdbx_strand_id
1 'polypeptide(L)'
;MEAATVAAALGFLLLAGVGGSSVDEAREESVVRALVVRLLGPGPAADFSVSVERALATESGLDTYRLSGGGGARVQVRGSTGVAAAAGLHRYLRDFCGCQVVWSGSQLHLPQPLPVVPEELAETTPHRYRYYQNVCTQSYSFVWWDWARWEKEIDWMALNGINLALAWNGQEAIWQRVYLALGLTESEINEYFTGPAFLAWGRMGNLHTWGGPLSRFWHLKQIYLQHRILDRMRSFGMIPVLPAFAGHIPKALTRVFPQMNVTRLSSWGHFNCSYSCPYLLAPEDPMFPLIGSLFLWELSKEFGTNHIYGADTFNEMQPPSSQPSYLAAITTAVYEAMIAADPDAVWLLQGWLFQHQPKFWGPDQVKAVLRAVPLGRLLVLDLFAENQPVYSRTDSFYGQPFIWCMLHNFGGNHGLFGSLEAVNQGPQAARLYPNSTMVGTGIAPEGIGQNEVVYTLMTELGWRKDPVPDLVAWVTGFADRRYGLSQEDAKEAWKLLLRSVYNCSGKACVGHNRSPLVKRPSLKINTTVWYNRSDVFEAWRLLLKAAPNLTTSLAFRYDLVDITRQAIQEMVSLYYEEVKISYRKKDLILLLQAGGILAYELLPVLDEVLATDKRFLLGSWLEQARAMAVNETEAQFYEQNSLYQLTLWGPEGNILDYANKQLAGLVEDYYAPRWRLFLETLAGSLAQSVPFKQKEFDKNVFQLEKSKMTEPGASPEDPWVKVEYAYSDNSLDPGLFVENTRKGSVVSRANSIGSTSASSVPNTDDEDSDYHQESYKESYKDRRRRAHTQSEQKRRDAIKRGYDDLQTIVPTCQQQDFSIGSQKLSKAIVLQKTIDYIQFLHKEKKKQEEEVSTLRKDVTALKIMKVNYEQIVKAHQDNPHEGEDQVSDQDKFNVFQGVMDSLFESFNASISVASFQELSACVFSWIEEHCKPQTLREIVIGVLHQLKNQLY
;
A
#
# COMPACT_ATOMS: atom_id res chain seq x y z
N MET A 1 9.78 20.54 -57.69
CA MET A 1 10.45 19.58 -56.80
C MET A 1 10.40 19.97 -55.31
N GLU A 2 9.73 21.06 -54.91
CA GLU A 2 9.61 21.45 -53.49
C GLU A 2 8.30 21.00 -52.82
N ALA A 3 7.31 20.51 -53.57
CA ALA A 3 6.08 19.94 -53.01
C ALA A 3 6.24 18.49 -52.52
N ALA A 4 7.19 17.73 -53.07
CA ALA A 4 7.43 16.33 -52.73
C ALA A 4 8.24 16.15 -51.44
N THR A 5 9.15 17.09 -51.14
CA THR A 5 9.99 17.07 -49.93
C THR A 5 9.23 17.50 -48.67
N VAL A 6 8.23 18.38 -48.80
CA VAL A 6 7.35 18.77 -47.68
C VAL A 6 6.38 17.64 -47.33
N ALA A 7 5.88 16.89 -48.32
CA ALA A 7 5.04 15.70 -48.09
C ALA A 7 5.82 14.54 -47.44
N ALA A 8 7.10 14.35 -47.80
CA ALA A 8 7.96 13.33 -47.19
C ALA A 8 8.35 13.66 -45.73
N ALA A 9 8.56 14.94 -45.41
CA ALA A 9 8.86 15.38 -44.04
C ALA A 9 7.64 15.33 -43.11
N LEU A 10 6.44 15.61 -43.63
CA LEU A 10 5.17 15.40 -42.91
C LEU A 10 4.86 13.90 -42.73
N GLY A 11 5.20 13.05 -43.70
CA GLY A 11 5.08 11.60 -43.58
C GLY A 11 5.98 10.98 -42.51
N PHE A 12 7.21 11.48 -42.34
CA PHE A 12 8.13 11.00 -41.30
C PHE A 12 7.77 11.47 -39.87
N LEU A 13 7.14 12.64 -39.73
CA LEU A 13 6.62 13.12 -38.43
C LEU A 13 5.30 12.43 -38.04
N LEU A 14 4.48 12.02 -39.01
CA LEU A 14 3.29 11.19 -38.76
C LEU A 14 3.66 9.74 -38.40
N LEU A 15 4.75 9.18 -38.93
CA LEU A 15 5.21 7.83 -38.60
C LEU A 15 5.92 7.74 -37.22
N ALA A 16 6.51 8.84 -36.72
CA ALA A 16 7.08 8.88 -35.37
C ALA A 16 6.00 8.95 -34.26
N GLY A 17 4.79 9.43 -34.57
CA GLY A 17 3.65 9.43 -33.65
C GLY A 17 2.88 8.10 -33.58
N VAL A 18 3.05 7.22 -34.57
CA VAL A 18 2.37 5.91 -34.62
C VAL A 18 3.17 4.81 -33.90
N GLY A 19 4.48 4.99 -33.72
CA GLY A 19 5.34 4.01 -33.02
C GLY A 19 5.21 3.99 -31.49
N GLY A 20 4.67 5.05 -30.88
CA GLY A 20 4.46 5.12 -29.42
C GLY A 20 3.26 4.30 -28.95
N SER A 21 2.13 4.37 -29.68
CA SER A 21 0.90 3.69 -29.28
C SER A 21 1.06 2.18 -29.29
N SER A 22 1.66 1.60 -30.35
CA SER A 22 1.83 0.14 -30.50
C SER A 22 2.71 -0.50 -29.41
N VAL A 23 3.73 0.22 -28.95
CA VAL A 23 4.64 -0.25 -27.89
C VAL A 23 3.94 -0.23 -26.53
N ASP A 24 3.12 0.79 -26.28
CA ASP A 24 2.29 0.87 -25.07
C ASP A 24 1.19 -0.20 -25.05
N GLU A 25 0.60 -0.57 -26.21
CA GLU A 25 -0.36 -1.67 -26.29
C GLU A 25 0.25 -3.01 -25.92
N ALA A 26 1.42 -3.32 -26.49
CA ALA A 26 2.12 -4.55 -26.22
C ALA A 26 2.52 -4.68 -24.74
N ARG A 27 2.89 -3.58 -24.08
CA ARG A 27 3.21 -3.56 -22.65
C ARG A 27 1.99 -3.86 -21.79
N GLU A 28 0.86 -3.20 -22.09
CA GLU A 28 -0.41 -3.45 -21.38
C GLU A 28 -0.91 -4.87 -21.58
N GLU A 29 -0.81 -5.41 -22.80
CA GLU A 29 -1.15 -6.81 -23.07
C GLU A 29 -0.28 -7.78 -22.26
N SER A 30 1.04 -7.55 -22.23
CA SER A 30 2.00 -8.39 -21.50
C SER A 30 1.70 -8.43 -20.01
N VAL A 31 1.38 -7.29 -19.38
CA VAL A 31 1.07 -7.28 -17.94
C VAL A 31 -0.24 -7.99 -17.63
N VAL A 32 -1.25 -7.90 -18.49
CA VAL A 32 -2.52 -8.61 -18.29
C VAL A 32 -2.32 -10.12 -18.47
N ARG A 33 -1.50 -10.56 -19.43
CA ARG A 33 -1.10 -11.99 -19.52
C ARG A 33 -0.40 -12.45 -18.25
N ALA A 34 0.50 -11.65 -17.69
CA ALA A 34 1.17 -11.96 -16.43
C ALA A 34 0.19 -11.98 -15.24
N LEU A 35 -0.82 -11.12 -15.22
CA LEU A 35 -1.93 -11.14 -14.25
C LEU A 35 -2.70 -12.47 -14.33
N VAL A 36 -3.05 -12.94 -15.53
CA VAL A 36 -3.75 -14.23 -15.70
C VAL A 36 -2.93 -15.37 -15.12
N VAL A 37 -1.61 -15.38 -15.37
CA VAL A 37 -0.69 -16.38 -14.81
C VAL A 37 -0.61 -16.30 -13.29
N ARG A 38 -0.54 -15.09 -12.70
CA ARG A 38 -0.54 -14.94 -11.23
C ARG A 38 -1.85 -15.38 -10.60
N LEU A 39 -2.98 -15.14 -11.28
CA LEU A 39 -4.32 -15.43 -10.77
C LEU A 39 -4.67 -16.92 -10.88
N LEU A 40 -4.44 -17.53 -12.04
CA LEU A 40 -4.94 -18.88 -12.38
C LEU A 40 -3.83 -19.93 -12.51
N GLY A 41 -2.57 -19.52 -12.47
CA GLY A 41 -1.42 -20.37 -12.79
C GLY A 41 -1.14 -20.45 -14.30
N PRO A 42 0.07 -20.89 -14.71
CA PRO A 42 0.51 -20.88 -16.09
C PRO A 42 -0.25 -21.86 -17.00
N GLY A 43 -0.76 -22.97 -16.45
CA GLY A 43 -1.53 -23.96 -17.19
C GLY A 43 -2.87 -23.38 -17.68
N PRO A 44 -3.81 -23.05 -16.77
CA PRO A 44 -5.09 -22.46 -17.14
C PRO A 44 -4.97 -21.12 -17.87
N ALA A 45 -3.91 -20.34 -17.62
CA ALA A 45 -3.68 -19.10 -18.36
C ALA A 45 -3.50 -19.31 -19.88
N ALA A 46 -3.07 -20.49 -20.32
CA ALA A 46 -2.92 -20.82 -21.74
C ALA A 46 -4.26 -20.93 -22.50
N ASP A 47 -5.37 -21.08 -21.77
CA ASP A 47 -6.72 -21.09 -22.32
C ASP A 47 -7.27 -19.69 -22.60
N PHE A 48 -6.54 -18.64 -22.21
CA PHE A 48 -6.89 -17.25 -22.45
C PHE A 48 -5.98 -16.62 -23.51
N SER A 49 -6.60 -15.86 -24.42
CA SER A 49 -5.91 -15.05 -25.41
C SER A 49 -6.27 -13.59 -25.16
N VAL A 50 -5.30 -12.83 -24.66
CA VAL A 50 -5.48 -11.42 -24.30
C VAL A 50 -4.92 -10.53 -25.40
N SER A 51 -5.64 -9.47 -25.78
CA SER A 51 -5.12 -8.38 -26.61
C SER A 51 -5.57 -7.02 -26.07
N VAL A 52 -4.76 -5.99 -26.32
CA VAL A 52 -5.12 -4.60 -26.01
C VAL A 52 -5.05 -3.76 -27.28
N GLU A 53 -6.13 -3.07 -27.60
CA GLU A 53 -6.33 -2.39 -28.87
C GLU A 53 -7.11 -1.08 -28.65
N ARG A 54 -6.46 0.09 -28.77
CA ARG A 54 -7.09 1.39 -28.44
C ARG A 54 -8.34 1.65 -29.29
N ALA A 55 -8.34 1.15 -30.52
CA ALA A 55 -9.45 1.28 -31.46
C ALA A 55 -10.74 0.53 -31.03
N LEU A 56 -10.70 -0.29 -29.98
CA LEU A 56 -11.91 -0.91 -29.41
C LEU A 56 -12.84 0.10 -28.74
N ALA A 57 -12.31 1.21 -28.24
CA ALA A 57 -13.12 2.28 -27.66
C ALA A 57 -13.79 3.07 -28.79
N THR A 58 -15.13 3.05 -28.84
CA THR A 58 -15.90 3.82 -29.82
C THR A 58 -15.89 5.32 -29.53
N GLU A 59 -15.68 5.70 -28.27
CA GLU A 59 -15.55 7.06 -27.81
C GLU A 59 -14.22 7.23 -27.05
N SER A 60 -13.51 8.32 -27.34
CA SER A 60 -12.21 8.58 -26.73
C SER A 60 -12.34 8.73 -25.21
N GLY A 61 -11.62 7.89 -24.46
CA GLY A 61 -11.59 7.94 -22.99
C GLY A 61 -12.66 7.12 -22.29
N LEU A 62 -13.51 6.38 -23.02
CA LEU A 62 -14.43 5.39 -22.44
C LEU A 62 -13.90 3.98 -22.70
N ASP A 63 -13.44 3.34 -21.62
CA ASP A 63 -12.85 2.01 -21.70
C ASP A 63 -13.86 0.97 -22.17
N THR A 64 -13.41 0.06 -23.03
CA THR A 64 -14.24 -0.98 -23.62
C THR A 64 -13.52 -2.32 -23.57
N TYR A 65 -14.25 -3.40 -23.22
CA TYR A 65 -13.75 -4.77 -23.39
C TYR A 65 -14.68 -5.59 -24.27
N ARG A 66 -14.14 -6.66 -24.86
CA ARG A 66 -14.88 -7.68 -25.61
C ARG A 66 -14.47 -9.08 -25.19
N LEU A 67 -15.47 -9.97 -25.09
CA LEU A 67 -15.30 -11.38 -24.74
C LEU A 67 -15.90 -12.27 -25.83
N SER A 68 -15.18 -13.32 -26.22
CA SER A 68 -15.65 -14.36 -27.15
C SER A 68 -14.90 -15.68 -26.96
N GLY A 69 -15.33 -16.75 -27.61
CA GLY A 69 -14.68 -18.07 -27.52
C GLY A 69 -15.19 -18.94 -26.36
N GLY A 70 -14.34 -19.84 -25.85
CA GLY A 70 -14.73 -20.86 -24.88
C GLY A 70 -15.26 -22.16 -25.52
N GLY A 71 -15.62 -23.15 -24.71
CA GLY A 71 -16.17 -24.45 -25.16
C GLY A 71 -15.20 -25.34 -25.92
N GLY A 72 -13.90 -25.22 -25.67
CA GLY A 72 -12.82 -25.94 -26.37
C GLY A 72 -11.93 -25.04 -27.23
N ALA A 73 -12.37 -23.81 -27.53
CA ALA A 73 -11.50 -22.74 -28.03
C ALA A 73 -11.00 -21.86 -26.87
N ARG A 74 -9.88 -21.16 -27.08
CA ARG A 74 -9.39 -20.15 -26.12
C ARG A 74 -10.41 -19.05 -25.93
N VAL A 75 -10.55 -18.57 -24.69
CA VAL A 75 -11.33 -17.38 -24.36
C VAL A 75 -10.56 -16.16 -24.83
N GLN A 76 -11.15 -15.37 -25.71
CA GLN A 76 -10.58 -14.13 -26.21
C GLN A 76 -11.01 -12.98 -25.31
N VAL A 77 -10.05 -12.28 -24.72
CA VAL A 77 -10.27 -11.11 -23.87
C VAL A 77 -9.57 -9.92 -24.49
N ARG A 78 -10.34 -9.00 -25.07
CA ARG A 78 -9.81 -7.82 -25.76
C ARG A 78 -10.20 -6.57 -24.99
N GLY A 79 -9.29 -5.63 -24.78
CA GLY A 79 -9.57 -4.37 -24.07
C GLY A 79 -9.01 -3.14 -24.79
N SER A 80 -9.64 -1.98 -24.63
CA SER A 80 -9.08 -0.70 -25.11
C SER A 80 -7.81 -0.29 -24.37
N THR A 81 -7.69 -0.75 -23.12
CA THR A 81 -6.57 -0.56 -22.20
C THR A 81 -6.32 -1.85 -21.41
N GLY A 82 -5.18 -1.96 -20.74
CA GLY A 82 -4.83 -3.10 -19.88
C GLY A 82 -5.85 -3.31 -18.76
N VAL A 83 -6.29 -2.21 -18.11
CA VAL A 83 -7.38 -2.26 -17.11
C VAL A 83 -8.71 -2.73 -17.70
N ALA A 84 -9.04 -2.34 -18.94
CA ALA A 84 -10.26 -2.81 -19.59
C ALA A 84 -10.20 -4.31 -19.88
N ALA A 85 -9.06 -4.82 -20.36
CA ALA A 85 -8.85 -6.24 -20.59
C ALA A 85 -8.91 -7.04 -19.27
N ALA A 86 -8.30 -6.54 -18.19
CA ALA A 86 -8.38 -7.16 -16.87
C ALA A 86 -9.81 -7.19 -16.32
N ALA A 87 -10.59 -6.12 -16.50
CA ALA A 87 -12.00 -6.09 -16.13
C ALA A 87 -12.85 -7.07 -16.97
N GLY A 88 -12.56 -7.20 -18.28
CA GLY A 88 -13.17 -8.22 -19.14
C GLY A 88 -12.85 -9.65 -18.66
N LEU A 89 -11.60 -9.91 -18.28
CA LEU A 89 -11.22 -11.19 -17.67
C LEU A 89 -12.02 -11.44 -16.38
N HIS A 90 -12.10 -10.45 -15.50
CA HIS A 90 -12.85 -10.56 -14.25
C HIS A 90 -14.34 -10.82 -14.51
N ARG A 91 -14.94 -10.12 -15.49
CA ARG A 91 -16.31 -10.37 -15.95
C ARG A 91 -16.50 -11.81 -16.39
N TYR A 92 -15.60 -12.35 -17.22
CA TYR A 92 -15.69 -13.73 -17.67
C TYR A 92 -15.62 -14.72 -16.50
N LEU A 93 -14.64 -14.54 -15.62
CA LEU A 93 -14.47 -15.39 -14.43
C LEU A 93 -15.70 -15.36 -13.52
N ARG A 94 -16.28 -14.18 -13.30
CA ARG A 94 -17.44 -14.00 -12.42
C ARG A 94 -18.70 -14.61 -13.02
N ASP A 95 -19.07 -14.21 -14.24
CA ASP A 95 -20.41 -14.50 -14.78
C ASP A 95 -20.51 -15.84 -15.51
N PHE A 96 -19.39 -16.33 -16.04
CA PHE A 96 -19.36 -17.60 -16.77
C PHE A 96 -18.77 -18.72 -15.91
N CYS A 97 -17.67 -18.45 -15.20
CA CYS A 97 -16.98 -19.48 -14.40
C CYS A 97 -17.45 -19.58 -12.95
N GLY A 98 -18.28 -18.64 -12.47
CA GLY A 98 -18.73 -18.62 -11.08
C GLY A 98 -17.61 -18.31 -10.08
N CYS A 99 -16.55 -17.65 -10.50
CA CYS A 99 -15.41 -17.28 -9.66
C CYS A 99 -15.63 -15.95 -8.92
N GLN A 100 -14.83 -15.70 -7.88
CA GLN A 100 -14.87 -14.46 -7.11
C GLN A 100 -13.45 -14.08 -6.62
N VAL A 101 -13.09 -12.81 -6.76
CA VAL A 101 -11.80 -12.27 -6.27
C VAL A 101 -12.05 -11.09 -5.33
N VAL A 102 -11.60 -11.21 -4.08
CA VAL A 102 -11.76 -10.23 -3.01
C VAL A 102 -10.51 -10.22 -2.11
N TRP A 103 -10.43 -9.34 -1.11
CA TRP A 103 -9.25 -9.21 -0.25
C TRP A 103 -9.04 -10.43 0.67
N SER A 104 -10.11 -10.99 1.22
CA SER A 104 -10.10 -12.10 2.18
C SER A 104 -9.67 -13.42 1.53
N GLY A 105 -9.84 -13.56 0.21
CA GLY A 105 -9.51 -14.77 -0.53
C GLY A 105 -10.11 -14.76 -1.93
N SER A 106 -9.98 -15.88 -2.64
CA SER A 106 -10.57 -16.01 -3.97
C SER A 106 -11.09 -17.43 -4.18
N GLN A 107 -12.20 -17.54 -4.90
CA GLN A 107 -12.76 -18.80 -5.38
C GLN A 107 -12.50 -18.81 -6.90
N LEU A 108 -11.54 -19.62 -7.33
CA LEU A 108 -11.00 -19.63 -8.70
C LEU A 108 -11.08 -21.01 -9.37
N HIS A 109 -12.03 -21.84 -8.93
CA HIS A 109 -12.31 -23.12 -9.58
C HIS A 109 -12.92 -22.85 -10.96
N LEU A 110 -12.21 -23.29 -12.01
CA LEU A 110 -12.63 -23.11 -13.39
C LEU A 110 -13.39 -24.35 -13.89
N PRO A 111 -14.55 -24.18 -14.54
CA PRO A 111 -15.22 -25.28 -15.23
C PRO A 111 -14.34 -25.87 -16.34
N GLN A 112 -14.45 -27.18 -16.56
CA GLN A 112 -13.80 -27.87 -17.68
C GLN A 112 -14.85 -28.61 -18.53
N PRO A 113 -15.00 -28.26 -19.83
CA PRO A 113 -14.32 -27.17 -20.53
C PRO A 113 -14.74 -25.78 -20.03
N LEU A 114 -13.93 -24.76 -20.31
CA LEU A 114 -14.28 -23.36 -20.03
C LEU A 114 -15.60 -23.00 -20.74
N PRO A 115 -16.53 -22.29 -20.09
CA PRO A 115 -17.84 -21.98 -20.67
C PRO A 115 -17.74 -21.13 -21.94
N VAL A 116 -18.62 -21.42 -22.91
CA VAL A 116 -18.74 -20.64 -24.16
C VAL A 116 -19.33 -19.27 -23.86
N VAL A 117 -18.79 -18.23 -24.51
CA VAL A 117 -19.43 -16.92 -24.64
C VAL A 117 -20.31 -16.98 -25.90
N PRO A 118 -21.66 -17.02 -25.78
CA PRO A 118 -22.55 -17.39 -26.89
C PRO A 118 -22.48 -16.46 -28.11
N GLU A 119 -22.29 -15.16 -27.86
CA GLU A 119 -22.08 -14.11 -28.86
C GLU A 119 -20.96 -13.18 -28.36
N GLU A 120 -20.28 -12.45 -29.26
CA GLU A 120 -19.25 -11.49 -28.83
C GLU A 120 -19.87 -10.46 -27.87
N LEU A 121 -19.52 -10.55 -26.58
CA LEU A 121 -20.01 -9.64 -25.56
C LEU A 121 -19.09 -8.42 -25.53
N ALA A 122 -19.60 -7.26 -25.96
CA ALA A 122 -18.89 -5.99 -25.89
C ALA A 122 -19.50 -5.08 -24.82
N GLU A 123 -18.69 -4.54 -23.92
CA GLU A 123 -19.14 -3.59 -22.91
C GLU A 123 -18.22 -2.39 -22.79
N THR A 124 -18.85 -1.21 -22.76
CA THR A 124 -18.20 0.10 -22.61
C THR A 124 -18.72 0.76 -21.35
N THR A 125 -17.81 1.19 -20.47
CA THR A 125 -18.18 1.94 -19.27
C THR A 125 -18.68 3.35 -19.63
N PRO A 126 -19.71 3.89 -18.95
CA PRO A 126 -20.09 5.30 -19.09
C PRO A 126 -19.16 6.24 -18.31
N HIS A 127 -18.13 5.72 -17.63
CA HIS A 127 -17.28 6.45 -16.70
C HIS A 127 -15.85 6.56 -17.23
N ARG A 128 -15.35 7.79 -17.35
CA ARG A 128 -13.94 8.04 -17.70
C ARG A 128 -13.01 7.54 -16.61
N TYR A 129 -13.36 7.79 -15.34
CA TYR A 129 -12.57 7.37 -14.19
C TYR A 129 -13.32 6.37 -13.31
N ARG A 130 -12.60 5.34 -12.88
CA ARG A 130 -12.94 4.51 -11.73
C ARG A 130 -11.85 4.69 -10.69
N TYR A 131 -12.17 5.43 -9.64
CA TYR A 131 -11.22 5.89 -8.64
C TYR A 131 -11.10 4.95 -7.45
N TYR A 132 -9.90 4.79 -6.91
CA TYR A 132 -9.68 4.07 -5.66
C TYR A 132 -8.74 4.80 -4.71
N GLN A 133 -9.05 4.63 -3.42
CA GLN A 133 -8.30 4.91 -2.20
C GLN A 133 -8.73 6.20 -1.51
N ASN A 134 -8.61 6.22 -0.19
CA ASN A 134 -8.61 7.44 0.62
C ASN A 134 -7.15 7.76 0.99
N VAL A 135 -6.87 9.01 1.31
CA VAL A 135 -5.59 9.37 1.94
C VAL A 135 -5.42 8.65 3.28
N CYS A 136 -6.52 8.38 4.00
CA CYS A 136 -6.53 7.61 5.25
C CYS A 136 -6.16 6.13 5.05
N THR A 137 -6.47 5.52 3.89
CA THR A 137 -6.17 4.08 3.62
C THR A 137 -4.69 3.79 3.67
N GLN A 138 -3.87 4.78 3.32
CA GLN A 138 -2.42 4.71 3.37
C GLN A 138 -1.90 4.43 4.79
N SER A 139 -2.62 4.90 5.81
CA SER A 139 -2.27 4.73 7.22
C SER A 139 -3.03 3.59 7.88
N TYR A 140 -4.35 3.46 7.68
CA TYR A 140 -5.17 2.44 8.34
C TYR A 140 -5.12 1.05 7.69
N SER A 141 -4.51 0.91 6.52
CA SER A 141 -4.42 -0.39 5.84
C SER A 141 -3.05 -0.64 5.22
N PHE A 142 -2.47 0.34 4.53
CA PHE A 142 -1.29 0.08 3.68
C PHE A 142 0.06 0.30 4.35
N VAL A 143 0.08 0.88 5.56
CA VAL A 143 1.29 1.39 6.22
C VAL A 143 2.42 0.34 6.33
N TRP A 144 2.05 -0.93 6.54
CA TRP A 144 3.01 -2.01 6.71
C TRP A 144 3.14 -2.94 5.50
N TRP A 145 2.57 -2.56 4.36
CA TRP A 145 2.60 -3.40 3.18
C TRP A 145 3.96 -3.43 2.51
N ASP A 146 4.37 -4.63 2.16
CA ASP A 146 5.48 -4.87 1.26
C ASP A 146 5.01 -4.86 -0.21
N TRP A 147 5.96 -5.14 -1.12
CA TRP A 147 5.64 -5.22 -2.54
C TRP A 147 4.66 -6.36 -2.85
N ALA A 148 4.79 -7.51 -2.19
CA ALA A 148 3.96 -8.68 -2.50
C ALA A 148 2.47 -8.40 -2.21
N ARG A 149 2.18 -7.65 -1.15
CA ARG A 149 0.80 -7.22 -0.86
C ARG A 149 0.32 -6.13 -1.83
N TRP A 150 1.17 -5.18 -2.21
CA TRP A 150 0.83 -4.15 -3.21
C TRP A 150 0.58 -4.75 -4.59
N GLU A 151 1.35 -5.75 -5.01
CA GLU A 151 1.14 -6.47 -6.28
C GLU A 151 -0.26 -7.08 -6.37
N LYS A 152 -0.70 -7.74 -5.28
CA LYS A 152 -2.07 -8.28 -5.18
C LYS A 152 -3.13 -7.18 -5.22
N GLU A 153 -2.87 -6.04 -4.58
CA GLU A 153 -3.82 -4.92 -4.60
C GLU A 153 -3.97 -4.33 -6.00
N ILE A 154 -2.87 -4.14 -6.74
CA ILE A 154 -2.91 -3.58 -8.08
C ILE A 154 -3.55 -4.58 -9.07
N ASP A 155 -3.33 -5.88 -8.88
CA ASP A 155 -4.04 -6.91 -9.62
C ASP A 155 -5.56 -6.86 -9.36
N TRP A 156 -5.97 -6.72 -8.09
CA TRP A 156 -7.39 -6.51 -7.72
C TRP A 156 -7.95 -5.22 -8.31
N MET A 157 -7.19 -4.11 -8.29
CA MET A 157 -7.56 -2.84 -8.92
C MET A 157 -7.83 -3.03 -10.42
N ALA A 158 -6.94 -3.72 -11.14
CA ALA A 158 -7.06 -3.96 -12.57
C ALA A 158 -8.30 -4.83 -12.89
N LEU A 159 -8.51 -5.92 -12.13
CA LEU A 159 -9.69 -6.78 -12.28
C LEU A 159 -11.00 -6.02 -12.04
N ASN A 160 -11.00 -5.03 -11.15
CA ASN A 160 -12.17 -4.19 -10.88
C ASN A 160 -12.25 -2.94 -11.78
N GLY A 161 -11.38 -2.84 -12.79
CA GLY A 161 -11.36 -1.75 -13.77
C GLY A 161 -10.98 -0.38 -13.20
N ILE A 162 -10.31 -0.32 -12.06
CA ILE A 162 -9.78 0.91 -11.48
C ILE A 162 -8.69 1.45 -12.39
N ASN A 163 -8.83 2.70 -12.84
CA ASN A 163 -7.86 3.35 -13.72
C ASN A 163 -7.29 4.66 -13.15
N LEU A 164 -7.79 5.11 -12.00
CA LEU A 164 -7.28 6.29 -11.29
C LEU A 164 -7.12 5.94 -9.81
N ALA A 165 -5.94 6.08 -9.23
CA ALA A 165 -5.75 5.80 -7.80
C ALA A 165 -4.59 6.59 -7.21
N LEU A 166 -4.62 6.82 -5.91
CA LEU A 166 -3.52 7.47 -5.19
C LEU A 166 -2.25 6.58 -5.23
N ALA A 167 -1.09 7.20 -5.40
CA ALA A 167 0.21 6.56 -5.24
C ALA A 167 1.12 7.47 -4.41
N TRP A 168 1.05 7.32 -3.08
CA TRP A 168 1.54 8.30 -2.11
C TRP A 168 2.74 7.81 -1.29
N ASN A 169 3.28 6.63 -1.59
CA ASN A 169 4.45 6.10 -0.90
C ASN A 169 5.70 6.95 -1.18
N GLY A 170 6.56 7.09 -0.18
CA GLY A 170 7.88 7.74 -0.33
C GLY A 170 7.87 9.28 -0.33
N GLN A 171 6.72 9.94 -0.25
CA GLN A 171 6.64 11.40 -0.35
C GLN A 171 7.39 12.15 0.78
N GLU A 172 7.53 11.56 1.97
CA GLU A 172 8.35 12.16 3.04
C GLU A 172 9.84 12.22 2.66
N ALA A 173 10.33 11.25 1.89
CA ALA A 173 11.71 11.27 1.40
C ALA A 173 11.92 12.40 0.37
N ILE A 174 10.90 12.71 -0.43
CA ILE A 174 10.92 13.85 -1.35
C ILE A 174 10.91 15.16 -0.55
N TRP A 175 10.03 15.28 0.44
CA TRP A 175 10.01 16.44 1.35
C TRP A 175 11.32 16.61 2.10
N GLN A 176 11.97 15.54 2.55
CA GLN A 176 13.29 15.59 3.17
C GLN A 176 14.33 16.26 2.25
N ARG A 177 14.38 15.86 0.97
CA ARG A 177 15.28 16.48 -0.03
C ARG A 177 14.99 17.98 -0.21
N VAL A 178 13.71 18.32 -0.33
CA VAL A 178 13.25 19.71 -0.48
C VAL A 178 13.65 20.55 0.73
N TYR A 179 13.37 20.07 1.94
CA TYR A 179 13.68 20.81 3.17
C TYR A 179 15.18 20.94 3.43
N LEU A 180 15.98 19.92 3.12
CA LEU A 180 17.44 20.01 3.16
C LEU A 180 17.95 21.08 2.17
N ALA A 181 17.43 21.09 0.94
CA ALA A 181 17.78 22.10 -0.06
C ALA A 181 17.37 23.53 0.37
N LEU A 182 16.30 23.64 1.17
CA LEU A 182 15.84 24.89 1.77
C LEU A 182 16.55 25.26 3.09
N GLY A 183 17.55 24.49 3.54
CA GLY A 183 18.39 24.84 4.70
C GLY A 183 17.86 24.38 6.07
N LEU A 184 16.89 23.46 6.11
CA LEU A 184 16.54 22.74 7.34
C LEU A 184 17.62 21.70 7.67
N THR A 185 17.80 21.45 8.96
CA THR A 185 18.66 20.37 9.45
C THR A 185 17.91 19.04 9.44
N GLU A 186 18.66 17.94 9.45
CA GLU A 186 18.06 16.59 9.51
C GLU A 186 17.24 16.39 10.79
N SER A 187 17.68 16.93 11.93
CA SER A 187 16.92 16.88 13.20
C SER A 187 15.56 17.56 13.08
N GLU A 188 15.51 18.77 12.50
CA GLU A 188 14.27 19.52 12.31
C GLU A 188 13.28 18.81 11.38
N ILE A 189 13.79 18.10 10.37
CA ILE A 189 12.97 17.30 9.45
C ILE A 189 12.44 16.05 10.16
N ASN A 190 13.30 15.34 10.90
CA ASN A 190 12.94 14.15 11.65
C ASN A 190 11.88 14.46 12.73
N GLU A 191 11.99 15.62 13.39
CA GLU A 191 11.02 16.11 14.37
C GLU A 191 9.70 16.57 13.71
N TYR A 192 9.69 16.92 12.43
CA TYR A 192 8.49 17.41 11.76
C TYR A 192 7.55 16.29 11.34
N PHE A 193 8.06 15.20 10.77
CA PHE A 193 7.19 14.11 10.31
C PHE A 193 6.56 13.36 11.49
N THR A 194 5.34 12.87 11.26
CA THR A 194 4.70 11.92 12.17
C THR A 194 5.33 10.53 12.01
N GLY A 195 4.94 9.61 12.89
CA GLY A 195 5.20 8.18 12.72
C GLY A 195 4.47 7.60 11.49
N PRO A 196 4.88 6.41 11.02
CA PRO A 196 4.31 5.79 9.82
C PRO A 196 2.78 5.66 9.86
N ALA A 197 2.24 5.27 11.01
CA ALA A 197 0.82 5.03 11.21
C ALA A 197 -0.03 6.31 11.19
N PHE A 198 0.58 7.50 11.18
CA PHE A 198 -0.13 8.78 11.24
C PHE A 198 0.12 9.70 10.03
N LEU A 199 0.83 9.19 9.01
CA LEU A 199 1.25 10.00 7.86
C LEU A 199 0.09 10.59 7.05
N ALA A 200 -1.07 9.93 6.99
CA ALA A 200 -2.25 10.52 6.34
C ALA A 200 -2.57 11.93 6.88
N TRP A 201 -2.62 12.07 8.21
CA TRP A 201 -2.90 13.35 8.88
C TRP A 201 -1.70 14.29 8.92
N GLY A 202 -0.48 13.76 8.85
CA GLY A 202 0.71 14.57 8.62
C GLY A 202 0.66 15.30 7.27
N ARG A 203 0.33 14.57 6.21
CA ARG A 203 0.28 15.06 4.82
C ARG A 203 -0.86 16.05 4.58
N MET A 204 -2.00 15.84 5.23
CA MET A 204 -3.14 16.78 5.21
C MET A 204 -2.91 18.01 6.11
N GLY A 205 -1.77 18.12 6.79
CA GLY A 205 -1.44 19.23 7.69
C GLY A 205 -2.12 19.18 9.05
N ASN A 206 -2.96 18.18 9.33
CA ASN A 206 -3.66 18.06 10.62
C ASN A 206 -2.69 17.81 11.78
N LEU A 207 -1.64 17.02 11.53
CA LEU A 207 -0.62 16.66 12.50
C LEU A 207 0.80 16.98 12.01
N HIS A 208 1.71 17.03 12.96
CA HIS A 208 3.15 16.91 12.76
C HIS A 208 3.75 16.21 14.01
N THR A 209 4.97 15.68 13.91
CA THR A 209 5.78 15.16 15.03
C THR A 209 5.26 13.88 15.71
N TRP A 210 3.96 13.71 15.93
CA TRP A 210 3.38 12.61 16.70
C TRP A 210 3.75 11.23 16.15
N GLY A 211 4.26 10.35 17.02
CA GLY A 211 4.62 8.98 16.68
C GLY A 211 5.91 8.84 15.86
N GLY A 212 6.61 9.93 15.55
CA GLY A 212 7.90 9.93 14.84
C GLY A 212 9.11 9.73 15.78
N PRO A 213 10.35 9.85 15.27
CA PRO A 213 10.72 10.20 13.90
C PRO A 213 10.67 9.02 12.92
N LEU A 214 10.69 9.31 11.61
CA LEU A 214 10.88 8.29 10.57
C LEU A 214 12.36 7.94 10.44
N SER A 215 12.66 6.65 10.26
CA SER A 215 14.04 6.20 10.05
C SER A 215 14.50 6.44 8.61
N ARG A 216 15.81 6.49 8.39
CA ARG A 216 16.38 6.49 7.03
C ARG A 216 15.93 5.25 6.22
N PHE A 217 15.77 4.10 6.87
CA PHE A 217 15.35 2.87 6.21
C PHE A 217 13.89 2.92 5.77
N TRP A 218 13.02 3.61 6.52
CA TRP A 218 11.66 3.91 6.08
C TRP A 218 11.68 4.61 4.71
N HIS A 219 12.44 5.69 4.57
CA HIS A 219 12.55 6.42 3.30
C HIS A 219 13.03 5.53 2.16
N LEU A 220 14.07 4.72 2.37
CA LEU A 220 14.59 3.81 1.34
C LEU A 220 13.57 2.76 0.90
N LYS A 221 12.88 2.11 1.86
CA LYS A 221 11.85 1.11 1.57
C LYS A 221 10.67 1.73 0.83
N GLN A 222 10.23 2.92 1.25
CA GLN A 222 9.07 3.59 0.64
C GLN A 222 9.36 4.11 -0.77
N ILE A 223 10.56 4.63 -1.06
CA ILE A 223 10.98 4.98 -2.43
C ILE A 223 11.00 3.72 -3.31
N TYR A 224 11.60 2.62 -2.83
CA TYR A 224 11.62 1.35 -3.55
C TYR A 224 10.21 0.84 -3.88
N LEU A 225 9.31 0.86 -2.89
CA LEU A 225 7.92 0.44 -3.10
C LEU A 225 7.22 1.34 -4.13
N GLN A 226 7.36 2.66 -4.01
CA GLN A 226 6.70 3.61 -4.89
C GLN A 226 7.10 3.41 -6.36
N HIS A 227 8.39 3.20 -6.66
CA HIS A 227 8.84 2.90 -8.02
C HIS A 227 8.13 1.67 -8.60
N ARG A 228 8.04 0.58 -7.83
CA ARG A 228 7.37 -0.65 -8.28
C ARG A 228 5.86 -0.48 -8.44
N ILE A 229 5.22 0.27 -7.54
CA ILE A 229 3.79 0.59 -7.60
C ILE A 229 3.51 1.38 -8.88
N LEU A 230 4.25 2.46 -9.13
CA LEU A 230 4.08 3.30 -10.31
C LEU A 230 4.31 2.53 -11.60
N ASP A 231 5.38 1.73 -11.69
CA ASP A 231 5.68 0.90 -12.85
C ASP A 231 4.53 -0.08 -13.13
N ARG A 232 4.02 -0.76 -12.09
CA ARG A 232 2.91 -1.71 -12.27
C ARG A 232 1.61 -1.02 -12.65
N MET A 233 1.25 0.08 -12.00
CA MET A 233 0.06 0.87 -12.34
C MET A 233 0.11 1.35 -13.80
N ARG A 234 1.21 1.99 -14.19
CA ARG A 234 1.42 2.49 -15.57
C ARG A 234 1.48 1.35 -16.59
N SER A 235 1.97 0.17 -16.22
CA SER A 235 1.98 -0.99 -17.11
C SER A 235 0.57 -1.47 -17.45
N PHE A 236 -0.43 -1.29 -16.56
CA PHE A 236 -1.84 -1.58 -16.84
C PHE A 236 -2.57 -0.43 -17.55
N GLY A 237 -1.95 0.73 -17.69
CA GLY A 237 -2.62 1.96 -18.16
C GLY A 237 -3.39 2.71 -17.08
N MET A 238 -3.15 2.40 -15.79
CA MET A 238 -3.69 3.21 -14.69
C MET A 238 -2.97 4.56 -14.60
N ILE A 239 -3.66 5.54 -14.03
CA ILE A 239 -3.18 6.90 -13.76
C ILE A 239 -2.94 7.03 -12.25
N PRO A 240 -1.67 6.98 -11.79
CA PRO A 240 -1.33 7.27 -10.41
C PRO A 240 -1.49 8.77 -10.12
N VAL A 241 -2.19 9.08 -9.03
CA VAL A 241 -2.30 10.45 -8.50
C VAL A 241 -1.17 10.68 -7.52
N LEU A 242 -0.29 11.63 -7.85
CA LEU A 242 0.87 11.99 -7.03
C LEU A 242 0.52 13.14 -6.07
N PRO A 243 1.21 13.31 -4.94
CA PRO A 243 0.96 14.43 -4.03
C PRO A 243 1.44 15.78 -4.61
N ALA A 244 0.92 16.87 -4.09
CA ALA A 244 1.39 18.23 -4.34
C ALA A 244 1.41 19.09 -3.06
N PHE A 245 2.08 20.24 -3.12
CA PHE A 245 2.16 21.16 -1.99
C PHE A 245 0.86 21.91 -1.77
N ALA A 246 0.31 21.83 -0.55
CA ALA A 246 -0.96 22.47 -0.17
C ALA A 246 -0.79 23.72 0.71
N GLY A 247 0.44 24.18 0.97
CA GLY A 247 0.74 25.36 1.80
C GLY A 247 1.24 25.07 3.22
N HIS A 248 1.14 23.84 3.72
CA HIS A 248 1.59 23.48 5.07
C HIS A 248 3.11 23.35 5.16
N ILE A 249 3.71 23.97 6.18
CA ILE A 249 5.17 24.01 6.34
C ILE A 249 5.62 23.71 7.79
N PRO A 250 6.83 23.17 7.99
CA PRO A 250 7.46 23.09 9.30
C PRO A 250 7.76 24.48 9.87
N LYS A 251 7.59 24.64 11.20
CA LYS A 251 7.99 25.85 11.92
C LYS A 251 9.43 26.26 11.65
N ALA A 252 10.33 25.28 11.49
CA ALA A 252 11.76 25.51 11.24
C ALA A 252 12.04 26.32 9.97
N LEU A 253 11.14 26.36 8.97
CA LEU A 253 11.33 27.23 7.80
C LEU A 253 11.33 28.71 8.17
N THR A 254 10.63 29.11 9.23
CA THR A 254 10.68 30.50 9.75
C THR A 254 12.02 30.87 10.38
N ARG A 255 12.87 29.89 10.73
CA ARG A 255 14.27 30.13 11.14
C ARG A 255 15.13 30.48 9.95
N VAL A 256 14.96 29.77 8.83
CA VAL A 256 15.76 30.01 7.60
C VAL A 256 15.25 31.24 6.86
N PHE A 257 13.94 31.41 6.77
CA PHE A 257 13.26 32.49 6.08
C PHE A 257 12.38 33.27 7.06
N PRO A 258 12.97 34.18 7.88
CA PRO A 258 12.25 34.87 8.96
C PRO A 258 11.21 35.89 8.49
N GLN A 259 11.19 36.23 7.20
CA GLN A 259 10.24 37.17 6.61
C GLN A 259 8.98 36.49 6.04
N MET A 260 8.89 35.16 6.10
CA MET A 260 7.71 34.43 5.60
C MET A 260 6.45 34.84 6.35
N ASN A 261 5.40 35.15 5.59
CA ASN A 261 4.08 35.41 6.12
C ASN A 261 3.34 34.08 6.35
N VAL A 262 3.20 33.69 7.61
CA VAL A 262 2.65 32.40 8.01
C VAL A 262 1.51 32.58 9.00
N THR A 263 0.46 31.80 8.82
CA THR A 263 -0.66 31.71 9.77
C THR A 263 -0.58 30.39 10.49
N ARG A 264 -0.61 30.42 11.83
CA ARG A 264 -0.74 29.18 12.63
C ARG A 264 -2.22 28.80 12.72
N LEU A 265 -2.57 27.60 12.26
CA LEU A 265 -3.95 27.10 12.32
C LEU A 265 -4.29 26.60 13.73
N SER A 266 -5.58 26.31 13.95
CA SER A 266 -6.07 25.76 15.21
C SER A 266 -5.63 24.31 15.44
N SER A 267 -5.73 23.87 16.69
CA SER A 267 -5.63 22.46 17.06
C SER A 267 -6.65 21.61 16.28
N TRP A 268 -6.22 20.43 15.84
CA TRP A 268 -7.07 19.39 15.26
C TRP A 268 -7.03 18.14 16.14
N GLY A 269 -8.14 17.39 16.18
CA GLY A 269 -8.22 16.09 16.86
C GLY A 269 -7.89 16.14 18.36
N HIS A 270 -8.09 17.27 19.03
CA HIS A 270 -7.70 17.50 20.43
C HIS A 270 -6.20 17.41 20.72
N PHE A 271 -5.33 17.45 19.71
CA PHE A 271 -3.88 17.51 19.92
C PHE A 271 -3.46 18.93 20.29
N ASN A 272 -2.57 19.05 21.27
CA ASN A 272 -1.94 20.34 21.54
C ASN A 272 -1.01 20.76 20.38
N CYS A 273 -0.53 22.00 20.42
CA CYS A 273 0.26 22.53 19.33
C CYS A 273 1.73 22.04 19.27
N SER A 274 2.10 21.04 20.08
CA SER A 274 3.35 20.28 19.88
C SER A 274 3.19 19.24 18.76
N TYR A 275 1.95 18.85 18.44
CA TYR A 275 1.65 17.81 17.47
C TYR A 275 0.66 18.25 16.37
N SER A 276 0.15 19.48 16.46
CA SER A 276 -0.85 20.06 15.55
C SER A 276 -0.69 21.59 15.56
N CYS A 277 -1.73 22.35 15.19
CA CYS A 277 -1.64 23.80 14.96
C CYS A 277 -0.56 24.10 13.89
N PRO A 278 -0.68 23.51 12.69
CA PRO A 278 0.32 23.62 11.63
C PRO A 278 0.52 25.08 11.21
N TYR A 279 1.69 25.37 10.65
CA TYR A 279 1.95 26.63 9.98
C TYR A 279 1.49 26.54 8.52
N LEU A 280 0.61 27.45 8.11
CA LEU A 280 0.14 27.61 6.74
C LEU A 280 0.80 28.86 6.15
N LEU A 281 1.45 28.70 5.01
CA LEU A 281 2.03 29.79 4.25
C LEU A 281 0.94 30.64 3.58
N ALA A 282 1.05 31.97 3.69
CA ALA A 282 0.12 32.89 3.05
C ALA A 282 0.18 32.75 1.51
N PRO A 283 -0.95 32.90 0.80
CA PRO A 283 -1.02 32.70 -0.65
C PRO A 283 -0.09 33.62 -1.44
N GLU A 284 0.03 34.87 -1.01
CA GLU A 284 0.82 35.89 -1.72
C GLU A 284 2.30 35.88 -1.32
N ASP A 285 2.72 34.98 -0.43
CA ASP A 285 4.11 34.88 -0.02
C ASP A 285 4.98 34.36 -1.19
N PRO A 286 6.09 35.03 -1.55
CA PRO A 286 6.97 34.59 -2.64
C PRO A 286 7.54 33.17 -2.48
N MET A 287 7.61 32.66 -1.24
CA MET A 287 8.06 31.30 -0.97
C MET A 287 7.03 30.23 -1.36
N PHE A 288 5.75 30.58 -1.51
CA PHE A 288 4.70 29.62 -1.84
C PHE A 288 4.95 28.93 -3.19
N PRO A 289 5.06 29.66 -4.32
CA PRO A 289 5.34 29.03 -5.61
C PRO A 289 6.73 28.38 -5.64
N LEU A 290 7.72 28.90 -4.91
CA LEU A 290 9.07 28.33 -4.85
C LEU A 290 9.06 26.94 -4.21
N ILE A 291 8.47 26.81 -3.02
CA ILE A 291 8.39 25.53 -2.28
C ILE A 291 7.55 24.52 -3.07
N GLY A 292 6.39 24.95 -3.57
CA GLY A 292 5.51 24.06 -4.33
C GLY A 292 6.15 23.55 -5.62
N SER A 293 6.79 24.44 -6.39
CA SER A 293 7.49 24.03 -7.62
C SER A 293 8.69 23.15 -7.34
N LEU A 294 9.47 23.43 -6.29
CA LEU A 294 10.62 22.61 -5.90
C LEU A 294 10.19 21.20 -5.49
N PHE A 295 9.10 21.08 -4.73
CA PHE A 295 8.56 19.78 -4.34
C PHE A 295 8.10 18.97 -5.56
N LEU A 296 7.30 19.56 -6.45
CA LEU A 296 6.86 18.86 -7.67
C LEU A 296 8.02 18.51 -8.60
N TRP A 297 9.04 19.36 -8.67
CA TRP A 297 10.24 19.08 -9.47
C TRP A 297 11.02 17.89 -8.92
N GLU A 298 11.30 17.84 -7.61
CA GLU A 298 11.97 16.68 -7.00
C GLU A 298 11.13 15.41 -7.10
N LEU A 299 9.81 15.52 -6.92
CA LEU A 299 8.86 14.42 -7.07
C LEU A 299 8.87 13.85 -8.49
N SER A 300 8.76 14.72 -9.49
CA SER A 300 8.72 14.32 -10.91
C SER A 300 10.07 13.83 -11.41
N LYS A 301 11.18 14.36 -10.87
CA LYS A 301 12.53 13.87 -11.14
C LYS A 301 12.75 12.46 -10.62
N GLU A 302 12.22 12.14 -9.43
CA GLU A 302 12.29 10.78 -8.89
C GLU A 302 11.34 9.82 -9.62
N PHE A 303 10.08 10.21 -9.80
CA PHE A 303 9.00 9.27 -10.13
C PHE A 303 8.34 9.46 -11.50
N GLY A 304 8.71 10.49 -12.25
CA GLY A 304 7.91 10.98 -13.38
C GLY A 304 6.54 11.51 -12.94
N THR A 305 5.64 11.74 -13.89
CA THR A 305 4.27 12.22 -13.60
C THR A 305 3.24 11.62 -14.56
N ASN A 306 1.97 11.67 -14.14
CA ASN A 306 0.79 11.40 -14.95
C ASN A 306 -0.19 12.58 -14.94
N HIS A 307 0.33 13.77 -14.60
CA HIS A 307 -0.35 15.07 -14.63
C HIS A 307 -1.52 15.25 -13.66
N ILE A 308 -1.84 14.27 -12.81
CA ILE A 308 -2.88 14.41 -11.78
C ILE A 308 -2.26 14.45 -10.40
N TYR A 309 -2.55 15.53 -9.66
CA TYR A 309 -1.95 15.79 -8.35
C TYR A 309 -3.01 15.98 -7.27
N GLY A 310 -2.84 15.33 -6.12
CA GLY A 310 -3.68 15.49 -4.94
C GLY A 310 -3.10 16.49 -3.95
N ALA A 311 -3.91 17.44 -3.47
CA ALA A 311 -3.54 18.40 -2.43
C ALA A 311 -4.79 18.95 -1.72
N ASP A 312 -4.75 19.06 -0.40
CA ASP A 312 -5.90 19.49 0.41
C ASP A 312 -5.45 20.37 1.59
N THR A 313 -5.66 21.69 1.48
CA THR A 313 -5.17 22.66 2.48
C THR A 313 -6.00 22.73 3.77
N PHE A 314 -7.30 22.44 3.67
CA PHE A 314 -8.27 22.68 4.76
C PHE A 314 -9.09 21.44 5.09
N ASN A 315 -8.51 20.24 4.90
CA ASN A 315 -9.18 19.01 5.29
C ASN A 315 -9.37 18.99 6.82
N GLU A 316 -10.63 19.06 7.27
CA GLU A 316 -11.03 19.17 8.68
C GLU A 316 -10.45 20.34 9.48
N MET A 317 -9.83 21.31 8.80
CA MET A 317 -9.27 22.51 9.42
C MET A 317 -10.03 23.73 8.91
N GLN A 318 -10.52 24.55 9.83
CA GLN A 318 -11.24 25.76 9.44
C GLN A 318 -10.24 26.81 8.90
N PRO A 319 -10.45 27.37 7.69
CA PRO A 319 -9.61 28.44 7.19
C PRO A 319 -9.65 29.68 8.10
N PRO A 320 -8.56 30.47 8.16
CA PRO A 320 -8.48 31.64 9.04
C PRO A 320 -9.41 32.79 8.62
N SER A 321 -9.93 32.77 7.39
CA SER A 321 -10.87 33.74 6.87
C SER A 321 -11.92 33.08 5.98
N SER A 322 -13.19 33.47 6.16
CA SER A 322 -14.32 33.05 5.31
C SER A 322 -14.53 33.96 4.10
N GLN A 323 -13.65 34.95 3.89
CA GLN A 323 -13.74 35.87 2.77
C GLN A 323 -13.47 35.13 1.45
N PRO A 324 -14.37 35.22 0.45
CA PRO A 324 -14.18 34.57 -0.85
C PRO A 324 -12.84 34.91 -1.52
N SER A 325 -12.35 36.14 -1.39
CA SER A 325 -11.06 36.55 -1.97
C SER A 325 -9.88 35.79 -1.38
N TYR A 326 -9.86 35.56 -0.05
CA TYR A 326 -8.81 34.79 0.62
C TYR A 326 -8.85 33.31 0.19
N LEU A 327 -10.05 32.71 0.17
CA LEU A 327 -10.24 31.31 -0.22
C LEU A 327 -9.86 31.08 -1.68
N ALA A 328 -10.21 32.02 -2.57
CA ALA A 328 -9.77 31.98 -3.95
C ALA A 328 -8.25 32.11 -4.07
N ALA A 329 -7.63 33.06 -3.37
CA ALA A 329 -6.18 33.30 -3.44
C ALA A 329 -5.36 32.08 -3.01
N ILE A 330 -5.70 31.43 -1.90
CA ILE A 330 -4.99 30.22 -1.44
C ILE A 330 -5.19 29.03 -2.38
N THR A 331 -6.39 28.86 -2.94
CA THR A 331 -6.65 27.83 -3.95
C THR A 331 -5.86 28.12 -5.24
N THR A 332 -5.84 29.37 -5.70
CA THR A 332 -5.04 29.79 -6.86
C THR A 332 -3.55 29.56 -6.62
N ALA A 333 -3.01 29.91 -5.45
CA ALA A 333 -1.59 29.72 -5.13
C ALA A 333 -1.15 28.24 -5.19
N VAL A 334 -1.98 27.32 -4.66
CA VAL A 334 -1.74 25.87 -4.77
C VAL A 334 -1.70 25.44 -6.24
N TYR A 335 -2.71 25.83 -7.02
CA TYR A 335 -2.79 25.44 -8.43
C TYR A 335 -1.70 26.06 -9.30
N GLU A 336 -1.35 27.33 -9.07
CA GLU A 336 -0.26 28.02 -9.76
C GLU A 336 1.08 27.36 -9.49
N ALA A 337 1.34 26.92 -8.26
CA ALA A 337 2.53 26.14 -7.93
C ALA A 337 2.57 24.79 -8.66
N MET A 338 1.42 24.17 -8.91
CA MET A 338 1.34 22.95 -9.73
C MET A 338 1.72 23.22 -11.18
N ILE A 339 1.06 24.19 -11.83
CA ILE A 339 1.28 24.48 -13.26
C ILE A 339 2.62 25.13 -13.57
N ALA A 340 3.28 25.73 -12.57
CA ALA A 340 4.64 26.22 -12.69
C ALA A 340 5.65 25.07 -12.90
N ALA A 341 5.38 23.88 -12.35
CA ALA A 341 6.21 22.69 -12.54
C ALA A 341 5.69 21.77 -13.66
N ASP A 342 4.37 21.66 -13.82
CA ASP A 342 3.70 20.84 -14.84
C ASP A 342 2.50 21.58 -15.46
N PRO A 343 2.66 22.21 -16.65
CA PRO A 343 1.59 22.96 -17.31
C PRO A 343 0.33 22.13 -17.62
N ASP A 344 0.44 20.80 -17.64
CA ASP A 344 -0.67 19.88 -17.89
C ASP A 344 -1.35 19.39 -16.61
N ALA A 345 -0.98 19.91 -15.44
CA ALA A 345 -1.54 19.52 -14.16
C ALA A 345 -3.08 19.61 -14.11
N VAL A 346 -3.68 18.58 -13.51
CA VAL A 346 -5.06 18.52 -13.04
C VAL A 346 -5.00 18.27 -11.54
N TRP A 347 -5.67 19.12 -10.79
CA TRP A 347 -5.71 19.00 -9.34
C TRP A 347 -6.89 18.10 -8.93
N LEU A 348 -6.60 16.97 -8.29
CA LEU A 348 -7.57 16.16 -7.58
C LEU A 348 -7.82 16.70 -6.17
N LEU A 349 -9.04 17.18 -5.89
CA LEU A 349 -9.42 17.79 -4.61
C LEU A 349 -10.42 16.90 -3.86
N GLN A 350 -10.23 16.68 -2.56
CA GLN A 350 -11.22 16.02 -1.72
C GLN A 350 -12.38 16.96 -1.37
N GLY A 351 -13.61 16.59 -1.71
CA GLY A 351 -14.83 17.33 -1.38
C GLY A 351 -15.26 17.21 0.10
N TRP A 352 -14.54 16.45 0.93
CA TRP A 352 -14.87 16.18 2.35
C TRP A 352 -15.06 17.46 3.15
N LEU A 353 -14.18 18.45 2.98
CA LEU A 353 -14.20 19.70 3.73
C LEU A 353 -15.56 20.42 3.62
N PHE A 354 -16.19 20.40 2.43
CA PHE A 354 -17.51 21.00 2.21
C PHE A 354 -18.61 20.28 2.99
N GLN A 355 -18.48 18.96 3.19
CA GLN A 355 -19.41 18.13 3.94
C GLN A 355 -19.17 18.20 5.45
N HIS A 356 -17.91 18.20 5.88
CA HIS A 356 -17.50 18.12 7.29
C HIS A 356 -17.76 19.43 8.06
N GLN A 357 -17.52 20.58 7.44
CA GLN A 357 -17.73 21.90 8.05
C GLN A 357 -18.75 22.75 7.26
N PRO A 358 -20.02 22.31 7.13
CA PRO A 358 -21.00 22.97 6.27
C PRO A 358 -21.42 24.35 6.78
N LYS A 359 -21.16 24.66 8.06
CA LYS A 359 -21.39 26.00 8.63
C LYS A 359 -20.38 27.04 8.13
N PHE A 360 -19.17 26.62 7.80
CA PHE A 360 -18.13 27.48 7.21
C PHE A 360 -18.26 27.50 5.68
N TRP A 361 -18.40 26.32 5.08
CA TRP A 361 -18.44 26.14 3.63
C TRP A 361 -19.84 26.42 3.05
N GLY A 362 -20.25 27.69 3.11
CA GLY A 362 -21.43 28.20 2.43
C GLY A 362 -21.25 28.34 0.91
N PRO A 363 -22.32 28.65 0.15
CA PRO A 363 -22.28 28.71 -1.32
C PRO A 363 -21.17 29.61 -1.87
N ASP A 364 -20.95 30.78 -1.28
CA ASP A 364 -19.92 31.73 -1.75
C ASP A 364 -18.50 31.23 -1.46
N GLN A 365 -18.29 30.58 -0.31
CA GLN A 365 -16.99 30.00 0.07
C GLN A 365 -16.64 28.81 -0.83
N VAL A 366 -17.60 27.92 -1.08
CA VAL A 366 -17.41 26.77 -1.97
C VAL A 366 -17.14 27.25 -3.40
N LYS A 367 -17.92 28.23 -3.88
CA LYS A 367 -17.75 28.79 -5.23
C LYS A 367 -16.39 29.49 -5.38
N ALA A 368 -15.89 30.18 -4.35
CA ALA A 368 -14.58 30.82 -4.37
C ALA A 368 -13.45 29.82 -4.65
N VAL A 369 -13.46 28.66 -3.98
CA VAL A 369 -12.48 27.59 -4.21
C VAL A 369 -12.67 26.99 -5.61
N LEU A 370 -13.89 26.53 -5.95
CA LEU A 370 -14.11 25.78 -7.18
C LEU A 370 -13.92 26.60 -8.46
N ARG A 371 -14.08 27.92 -8.39
CA ARG A 371 -13.90 28.85 -9.53
C ARG A 371 -12.52 29.51 -9.58
N ALA A 372 -11.68 29.33 -8.56
CA ALA A 372 -10.30 29.84 -8.55
C ALA A 372 -9.37 29.05 -9.49
N VAL A 373 -9.78 27.85 -9.91
CA VAL A 373 -9.07 27.00 -10.87
C VAL A 373 -9.87 26.93 -12.18
N PRO A 374 -9.22 26.94 -13.37
CA PRO A 374 -9.93 26.80 -14.64
C PRO A 374 -10.83 25.56 -14.69
N LEU A 375 -11.96 25.67 -15.39
CA LEU A 375 -12.89 24.53 -15.56
C LEU A 375 -12.18 23.34 -16.22
N GLY A 376 -12.37 22.15 -15.65
CA GLY A 376 -11.74 20.91 -16.14
C GLY A 376 -10.34 20.65 -15.62
N ARG A 377 -9.74 21.62 -14.90
CA ARG A 377 -8.41 21.48 -14.25
C ARG A 377 -8.49 21.16 -12.76
N LEU A 378 -9.69 21.18 -12.19
CA LEU A 378 -9.98 20.70 -10.84
C LEU A 378 -10.93 19.52 -10.91
N LEU A 379 -10.47 18.33 -10.53
CA LEU A 379 -11.26 17.11 -10.45
C LEU A 379 -11.65 16.88 -8.99
N VAL A 380 -12.94 16.99 -8.67
CA VAL A 380 -13.40 16.90 -7.27
C VAL A 380 -13.84 15.47 -6.93
N LEU A 381 -13.34 14.92 -5.84
CA LEU A 381 -13.88 13.70 -5.25
C LEU A 381 -15.07 14.07 -4.35
N ASP A 382 -16.30 13.74 -4.77
CA ASP A 382 -17.46 13.81 -3.88
C ASP A 382 -17.40 12.63 -2.91
N LEU A 383 -16.62 12.81 -1.84
CA LEU A 383 -15.96 11.72 -1.12
C LEU A 383 -16.94 10.76 -0.42
N PHE A 384 -18.09 11.26 0.03
CA PHE A 384 -19.10 10.52 0.80
C PHE A 384 -20.48 10.61 0.13
N ALA A 385 -20.52 10.39 -1.18
CA ALA A 385 -21.67 10.69 -2.02
C ALA A 385 -22.83 9.70 -1.87
N GLU A 386 -22.61 8.52 -1.28
CA GLU A 386 -23.67 7.56 -0.98
C GLU A 386 -24.62 8.04 0.12
N ASN A 387 -24.18 8.96 0.99
CA ASN A 387 -24.99 9.47 2.09
C ASN A 387 -25.07 11.01 2.14
N GLN A 388 -23.97 11.71 1.86
CA GLN A 388 -23.87 13.17 1.97
C GLN A 388 -23.32 13.81 0.67
N PRO A 389 -24.00 13.62 -0.49
CA PRO A 389 -23.51 14.09 -1.78
C PRO A 389 -23.44 15.62 -1.86
N VAL A 390 -22.24 16.15 -2.13
CA VAL A 390 -22.00 17.58 -2.27
C VAL A 390 -22.40 18.11 -3.65
N TYR A 391 -22.34 17.28 -4.70
CA TYR A 391 -22.74 17.67 -6.07
C TYR A 391 -24.16 18.25 -6.11
N SER A 392 -25.07 17.67 -5.31
CA SER A 392 -26.50 17.99 -5.30
C SER A 392 -26.83 19.39 -4.78
N ARG A 393 -25.94 19.98 -3.99
CA ARG A 393 -26.09 21.31 -3.33
C ARG A 393 -25.11 22.36 -3.84
N THR A 394 -24.31 22.01 -4.84
CA THR A 394 -23.30 22.88 -5.48
C THR A 394 -23.51 22.98 -6.99
N ASP A 395 -24.70 22.65 -7.48
CA ASP A 395 -25.06 22.62 -8.91
C ASP A 395 -24.01 21.86 -9.72
N SER A 396 -23.70 20.63 -9.30
CA SER A 396 -22.62 19.81 -9.86
C SER A 396 -21.25 20.50 -9.80
N PHE A 397 -20.82 20.90 -8.58
CA PHE A 397 -19.55 21.58 -8.32
C PHE A 397 -19.31 22.81 -9.19
N TYR A 398 -20.39 23.55 -9.49
CA TYR A 398 -20.41 24.71 -10.36
C TYR A 398 -19.71 24.49 -11.70
N GLY A 399 -19.83 23.29 -12.28
CA GLY A 399 -19.29 22.94 -13.59
C GLY A 399 -17.88 22.32 -13.58
N GLN A 400 -17.23 22.16 -12.43
CA GLN A 400 -16.01 21.37 -12.34
C GLN A 400 -16.32 19.86 -12.46
N PRO A 401 -15.47 19.05 -13.11
CA PRO A 401 -15.68 17.61 -13.17
C PRO A 401 -15.58 16.99 -11.77
N PHE A 402 -16.42 16.00 -11.50
CA PHE A 402 -16.38 15.29 -10.22
C PHE A 402 -16.49 13.77 -10.37
N ILE A 403 -16.02 13.06 -9.35
CA ILE A 403 -16.14 11.61 -9.22
C ILE A 403 -17.06 11.34 -8.03
N TRP A 404 -18.13 10.59 -8.28
CA TRP A 404 -19.03 10.11 -7.23
C TRP A 404 -18.32 9.00 -6.45
N CYS A 405 -18.01 9.22 -5.18
CA CYS A 405 -17.30 8.23 -4.36
C CYS A 405 -18.21 7.62 -3.30
N MET A 406 -18.07 6.32 -3.11
CA MET A 406 -18.55 5.63 -1.92
C MET A 406 -17.43 5.64 -0.86
N LEU A 407 -17.65 6.33 0.27
CA LEU A 407 -16.70 6.31 1.39
C LEU A 407 -16.82 5.00 2.16
N HIS A 408 -18.04 4.66 2.55
CA HIS A 408 -18.44 3.47 3.30
C HIS A 408 -17.79 3.33 4.69
N ASN A 409 -16.48 3.13 4.76
CA ASN A 409 -15.77 2.73 5.98
C ASN A 409 -14.99 3.88 6.60
N PHE A 410 -15.13 4.06 7.91
CA PHE A 410 -14.35 4.99 8.73
C PHE A 410 -13.45 4.23 9.70
N GLY A 411 -12.20 4.66 9.84
CA GLY A 411 -11.19 4.10 10.76
C GLY A 411 -10.70 2.69 10.43
N GLY A 412 -11.13 2.07 9.33
CA GLY A 412 -10.92 0.64 9.11
C GLY A 412 -11.74 -0.23 10.07
N ASN A 413 -12.84 0.30 10.63
CA ASN A 413 -13.60 -0.39 11.67
C ASN A 413 -14.27 -1.66 11.12
N HIS A 414 -14.21 -2.77 11.87
CA HIS A 414 -15.03 -3.94 11.60
C HIS A 414 -16.49 -3.72 12.03
N GLY A 415 -17.40 -4.53 11.52
CA GLY A 415 -18.85 -4.42 11.75
C GLY A 415 -19.61 -4.64 10.45
N LEU A 416 -20.74 -5.35 10.48
CA LEU A 416 -21.57 -5.47 9.29
C LEU A 416 -22.34 -4.16 9.05
N PHE A 417 -22.04 -3.49 7.95
CA PHE A 417 -22.63 -2.22 7.58
C PHE A 417 -22.65 -2.06 6.06
N GLY A 418 -23.69 -1.39 5.55
CA GLY A 418 -23.75 -0.90 4.18
C GLY A 418 -25.05 -0.15 3.90
N SER A 419 -25.04 0.62 2.83
CA SER A 419 -26.21 1.31 2.27
C SER A 419 -26.37 0.91 0.81
N LEU A 420 -26.51 -0.39 0.55
CA LEU A 420 -26.43 -0.97 -0.80
C LEU A 420 -27.44 -0.37 -1.78
N GLU A 421 -28.65 -0.04 -1.32
CA GLU A 421 -29.65 0.61 -2.17
C GLU A 421 -29.19 2.01 -2.61
N ALA A 422 -28.67 2.82 -1.67
CA ALA A 422 -28.16 4.16 -1.98
C ALA A 422 -26.93 4.09 -2.92
N VAL A 423 -26.06 3.10 -2.73
CA VAL A 423 -24.91 2.85 -3.60
C VAL A 423 -25.37 2.41 -5.00
N ASN A 424 -26.36 1.52 -5.10
CA ASN A 424 -26.88 1.02 -6.37
C ASN A 424 -27.50 2.12 -7.23
N GLN A 425 -28.26 3.03 -6.61
CA GLN A 425 -28.97 4.12 -7.32
C GLN A 425 -28.12 5.39 -7.49
N GLY A 426 -27.15 5.63 -6.61
CA GLY A 426 -26.40 6.88 -6.49
C GLY A 426 -25.70 7.35 -7.77
N PRO A 427 -24.84 6.52 -8.40
CA PRO A 427 -24.16 6.88 -9.64
C PRO A 427 -25.12 7.27 -10.78
N GLN A 428 -26.23 6.55 -10.93
CA GLN A 428 -27.22 6.87 -11.97
C GLN A 428 -27.90 8.22 -11.68
N ALA A 429 -28.30 8.47 -10.44
CA ALA A 429 -28.89 9.73 -10.02
C ALA A 429 -27.92 10.92 -10.22
N ALA A 430 -26.65 10.73 -9.90
CA ALA A 430 -25.62 11.75 -10.11
C ALA A 430 -25.37 12.05 -11.60
N ARG A 431 -25.39 11.04 -12.46
CA ARG A 431 -25.25 11.21 -13.92
C ARG A 431 -26.46 11.90 -14.55
N LEU A 432 -27.67 11.61 -14.07
CA LEU A 432 -28.91 12.21 -14.56
C LEU A 432 -29.21 13.59 -13.94
N TYR A 433 -28.40 14.04 -12.98
CA TYR A 433 -28.55 15.36 -12.39
C TYR A 433 -28.43 16.47 -13.46
N PRO A 434 -29.24 17.54 -13.41
CA PRO A 434 -29.20 18.61 -14.41
C PRO A 434 -27.79 19.19 -14.57
N ASN A 435 -27.29 19.24 -15.81
CA ASN A 435 -25.93 19.69 -16.14
C ASN A 435 -24.83 18.95 -15.36
N SER A 436 -25.04 17.66 -15.06
CA SER A 436 -24.04 16.86 -14.35
C SER A 436 -22.69 16.90 -15.06
N THR A 437 -21.66 17.12 -14.25
CA THR A 437 -20.24 17.06 -14.63
C THR A 437 -19.58 15.82 -14.05
N MET A 438 -20.37 14.79 -13.73
CA MET A 438 -19.86 13.51 -13.28
C MET A 438 -19.01 12.86 -14.38
N VAL A 439 -17.74 12.58 -14.08
CA VAL A 439 -16.81 11.93 -15.00
C VAL A 439 -16.39 10.54 -14.54
N GLY A 440 -16.82 10.11 -13.35
CA GLY A 440 -16.43 8.82 -12.82
C GLY A 440 -17.14 8.41 -11.54
N THR A 441 -16.89 7.17 -11.16
CA THR A 441 -17.26 6.59 -9.86
C THR A 441 -16.00 6.22 -9.08
N GLY A 442 -16.11 6.05 -7.77
CA GLY A 442 -14.96 5.68 -6.95
C GLY A 442 -15.30 5.04 -5.62
N ILE A 443 -14.27 4.41 -5.03
CA ILE A 443 -14.29 3.86 -3.68
C ILE A 443 -13.20 4.52 -2.85
N ALA A 444 -13.57 5.20 -1.76
CA ALA A 444 -12.65 5.96 -0.92
C ALA A 444 -12.72 5.56 0.57
N PRO A 445 -12.61 4.26 0.90
CA PRO A 445 -12.70 3.80 2.28
C PRO A 445 -11.49 4.22 3.11
N GLU A 446 -11.70 4.63 4.36
CA GLU A 446 -10.57 4.92 5.23
C GLU A 446 -9.73 3.69 5.56
N GLY A 447 -10.35 2.51 5.66
CA GLY A 447 -9.64 1.23 5.71
C GLY A 447 -10.37 0.13 4.94
N ILE A 448 -9.61 -0.85 4.45
CA ILE A 448 -10.12 -1.98 3.64
C ILE A 448 -10.10 -3.29 4.42
N GLY A 449 -10.49 -4.40 3.77
CA GLY A 449 -10.51 -5.73 4.40
C GLY A 449 -11.75 -5.97 5.27
N GLN A 450 -12.87 -5.33 4.91
CA GLN A 450 -14.18 -5.52 5.56
C GLN A 450 -15.31 -5.38 4.52
N ASN A 451 -16.50 -5.91 4.82
CA ASN A 451 -17.74 -5.76 4.05
C ASN A 451 -17.58 -5.90 2.51
N GLU A 452 -16.89 -6.95 2.07
CA GLU A 452 -16.46 -7.10 0.66
C GLU A 452 -17.60 -7.09 -0.35
N VAL A 453 -18.82 -7.45 0.08
CA VAL A 453 -20.05 -7.34 -0.72
C VAL A 453 -20.30 -5.90 -1.20
N VAL A 454 -20.00 -4.91 -0.37
CA VAL A 454 -20.25 -3.50 -0.67
C VAL A 454 -19.31 -3.02 -1.78
N TYR A 455 -18.02 -3.37 -1.66
CA TYR A 455 -16.99 -3.01 -2.64
C TYR A 455 -17.17 -3.77 -3.96
N THR A 456 -17.64 -5.02 -3.89
CA THR A 456 -18.00 -5.78 -5.09
C THR A 456 -19.13 -5.07 -5.84
N LEU A 457 -20.21 -4.67 -5.17
CA LEU A 457 -21.30 -3.91 -5.84
C LEU A 457 -20.77 -2.60 -6.46
N MET A 458 -20.02 -1.81 -5.70
CA MET A 458 -19.59 -0.49 -6.16
C MET A 458 -18.62 -0.55 -7.34
N THR A 459 -17.72 -1.53 -7.36
CA THR A 459 -16.79 -1.73 -8.48
C THR A 459 -17.52 -2.23 -9.74
N GLU A 460 -18.57 -3.06 -9.58
CA GLU A 460 -19.45 -3.44 -10.69
C GLU A 460 -20.16 -2.22 -11.31
N LEU A 461 -20.65 -1.30 -10.48
CA LEU A 461 -21.27 -0.06 -10.95
C LEU A 461 -20.29 0.85 -11.72
N GLY A 462 -18.98 0.63 -11.60
CA GLY A 462 -17.96 1.26 -12.44
C GLY A 462 -18.03 0.88 -13.93
N TRP A 463 -18.71 -0.21 -14.27
CA TRP A 463 -18.90 -0.67 -15.66
C TRP A 463 -20.35 -0.59 -16.12
N ARG A 464 -21.30 -0.72 -15.19
CA ARG A 464 -22.73 -0.77 -15.54
C ARG A 464 -23.24 0.60 -15.98
N LYS A 465 -24.12 0.59 -16.98
CA LYS A 465 -24.89 1.79 -17.37
C LYS A 465 -26.04 2.06 -16.42
N ASP A 466 -26.66 1.02 -15.90
CA ASP A 466 -27.84 1.09 -15.04
C ASP A 466 -27.60 0.36 -13.72
N PRO A 467 -28.35 0.72 -12.66
CA PRO A 467 -28.34 -0.02 -11.41
C PRO A 467 -28.50 -1.52 -11.63
N VAL A 468 -28.05 -2.31 -10.65
CA VAL A 468 -28.43 -3.71 -10.57
C VAL A 468 -29.95 -3.77 -10.34
N PRO A 469 -30.72 -4.42 -11.23
CA PRO A 469 -32.18 -4.34 -11.19
C PRO A 469 -32.79 -5.09 -9.99
N ASP A 470 -32.12 -6.15 -9.54
CA ASP A 470 -32.53 -6.95 -8.39
C ASP A 470 -31.33 -7.25 -7.49
N LEU A 471 -31.23 -6.53 -6.38
CA LEU A 471 -30.16 -6.71 -5.39
C LEU A 471 -30.27 -8.05 -4.64
N VAL A 472 -31.48 -8.64 -4.53
CA VAL A 472 -31.70 -9.94 -3.89
C VAL A 472 -31.11 -11.04 -4.77
N ALA A 473 -31.40 -11.03 -6.07
CA ALA A 473 -30.77 -11.95 -7.02
C ALA A 473 -29.25 -11.75 -7.10
N TRP A 474 -28.79 -10.48 -7.06
CA TRP A 474 -27.37 -10.19 -7.09
C TRP A 474 -26.61 -10.70 -5.86
N VAL A 475 -27.14 -10.48 -4.63
CA VAL A 475 -26.45 -10.90 -3.40
C VAL A 475 -26.42 -12.43 -3.23
N THR A 476 -27.47 -13.11 -3.70
CA THR A 476 -27.50 -14.58 -3.71
C THR A 476 -26.52 -15.15 -4.73
N GLY A 477 -26.42 -14.55 -5.92
CA GLY A 477 -25.36 -14.89 -6.89
C GLY A 477 -23.95 -14.59 -6.36
N PHE A 478 -23.78 -13.49 -5.61
CA PHE A 478 -22.52 -13.19 -4.93
C PHE A 478 -22.11 -14.30 -3.95
N ALA A 479 -23.04 -14.77 -3.11
CA ALA A 479 -22.80 -15.85 -2.17
C ALA A 479 -22.38 -17.16 -2.88
N ASP A 480 -23.10 -17.54 -3.95
CA ASP A 480 -22.80 -18.75 -4.73
C ASP A 480 -21.38 -18.73 -5.30
N ARG A 481 -21.00 -17.62 -5.96
CA ARG A 481 -19.67 -17.48 -6.56
C ARG A 481 -18.58 -17.47 -5.50
N ARG A 482 -18.82 -16.73 -4.42
CA ARG A 482 -17.89 -16.59 -3.28
C ARG A 482 -17.61 -17.94 -2.62
N TYR A 483 -18.62 -18.79 -2.47
CA TYR A 483 -18.46 -20.10 -1.85
C TYR A 483 -18.10 -21.22 -2.83
N GLY A 484 -18.32 -20.99 -4.13
CA GLY A 484 -18.09 -21.99 -5.18
C GLY A 484 -19.15 -23.08 -5.22
N LEU A 485 -20.22 -22.92 -4.44
CA LEU A 485 -21.32 -23.87 -4.34
C LEU A 485 -22.61 -23.10 -4.03
N SER A 486 -23.69 -23.46 -4.73
CA SER A 486 -25.03 -22.97 -4.41
C SER A 486 -25.59 -23.69 -3.19
N GLN A 487 -25.84 -22.96 -2.11
CA GLN A 487 -26.41 -23.48 -0.87
C GLN A 487 -27.56 -22.56 -0.40
N GLU A 488 -28.75 -23.13 -0.20
CA GLU A 488 -29.97 -22.34 0.00
C GLU A 488 -30.02 -21.60 1.34
N ASP A 489 -29.59 -22.21 2.45
CA ASP A 489 -29.53 -21.54 3.74
C ASP A 489 -28.56 -20.34 3.71
N ALA A 490 -27.44 -20.46 3.01
CA ALA A 490 -26.49 -19.37 2.83
C ALA A 490 -27.08 -18.23 1.99
N LYS A 491 -27.83 -18.55 0.92
CA LYS A 491 -28.59 -17.56 0.15
C LYS A 491 -29.58 -16.81 1.02
N GLU A 492 -30.40 -17.54 1.78
CA GLU A 492 -31.37 -16.94 2.70
C GLU A 492 -30.68 -16.06 3.76
N ALA A 493 -29.55 -16.48 4.31
CA ALA A 493 -28.76 -15.66 5.22
C ALA A 493 -28.32 -14.33 4.57
N TRP A 494 -27.80 -14.37 3.33
CA TRP A 494 -27.41 -13.16 2.61
C TRP A 494 -28.58 -12.25 2.26
N LYS A 495 -29.78 -12.79 1.99
CA LYS A 495 -31.01 -11.98 1.82
C LYS A 495 -31.38 -11.25 3.12
N LEU A 496 -31.25 -11.92 4.27
CA LEU A 496 -31.48 -11.32 5.58
C LEU A 496 -30.46 -10.22 5.88
N LEU A 497 -29.18 -10.45 5.60
CA LEU A 497 -28.14 -9.43 5.77
C LEU A 497 -28.34 -8.24 4.84
N LEU A 498 -28.73 -8.49 3.58
CA LEU A 498 -29.04 -7.45 2.60
C LEU A 498 -30.09 -6.49 3.14
N ARG A 499 -31.24 -6.99 3.63
CA ARG A 499 -32.34 -6.13 4.10
C ARG A 499 -32.09 -5.47 5.47
N SER A 500 -31.08 -5.92 6.21
CA SER A 500 -30.78 -5.47 7.59
C SER A 500 -29.51 -4.61 7.64
N VAL A 501 -28.36 -5.23 7.98
CA VAL A 501 -27.07 -4.56 8.18
C VAL A 501 -26.58 -3.82 6.93
N TYR A 502 -26.90 -4.32 5.75
CA TYR A 502 -26.49 -3.77 4.45
C TYR A 502 -27.51 -2.80 3.82
N ASN A 503 -28.60 -2.47 4.51
CA ASN A 503 -29.60 -1.51 4.03
C ASN A 503 -29.83 -0.37 5.03
N CYS A 504 -28.75 0.22 5.54
CA CYS A 504 -28.87 1.47 6.29
C CYS A 504 -29.41 2.56 5.36
N SER A 505 -30.50 3.22 5.76
CA SER A 505 -31.11 4.31 5.01
C SER A 505 -31.24 5.60 5.84
N GLY A 506 -31.20 6.73 5.14
CA GLY A 506 -31.30 8.06 5.74
C GLY A 506 -29.96 8.67 6.16
N LYS A 507 -29.99 9.95 6.53
CA LYS A 507 -28.79 10.79 6.68
C LYS A 507 -27.86 10.39 7.84
N ALA A 508 -28.34 9.56 8.77
CA ALA A 508 -27.58 9.13 9.95
C ALA A 508 -26.68 7.91 9.70
N CYS A 509 -26.70 7.33 8.49
CA CYS A 509 -25.88 6.17 8.13
C CYS A 509 -24.40 6.54 8.02
N VAL A 510 -23.59 6.05 8.95
CA VAL A 510 -22.14 6.25 8.96
C VAL A 510 -21.49 4.93 9.32
N GLY A 511 -20.56 4.44 8.50
CA GLY A 511 -19.84 3.18 8.72
C GLY A 511 -18.75 3.28 9.79
N HIS A 512 -19.07 3.93 10.91
CA HIS A 512 -18.23 4.01 12.09
C HIS A 512 -18.80 3.10 13.17
N ASN A 513 -18.04 2.09 13.60
CA ASN A 513 -18.50 1.22 14.68
C ASN A 513 -18.51 1.99 16.01
N ARG A 514 -19.69 2.09 16.63
CA ARG A 514 -19.91 2.75 17.92
C ARG A 514 -20.62 1.83 18.92
N SER A 515 -20.56 0.52 18.68
CA SER A 515 -21.14 -0.48 19.57
C SER A 515 -20.47 -0.42 20.96
N PRO A 516 -21.17 -0.83 22.03
CA PRO A 516 -20.58 -0.93 23.36
C PRO A 516 -19.28 -1.74 23.35
N LEU A 517 -19.22 -2.86 22.62
CA LEU A 517 -18.04 -3.74 22.53
C LEU A 517 -16.72 -2.98 22.40
N VAL A 518 -16.65 -2.05 21.43
CA VAL A 518 -15.41 -1.35 21.06
C VAL A 518 -15.24 0.01 21.70
N LYS A 519 -16.24 0.50 22.45
CA LYS A 519 -16.23 1.83 23.08
C LYS A 519 -15.83 1.76 24.54
N ARG A 520 -15.21 2.83 25.04
CA ARG A 520 -14.99 3.01 26.48
C ARG A 520 -16.30 2.81 27.25
N PRO A 521 -16.36 1.87 28.21
CA PRO A 521 -17.57 1.63 28.99
C PRO A 521 -18.08 2.88 29.71
N SER A 522 -19.39 3.08 29.69
CA SER A 522 -20.06 4.14 30.45
C SER A 522 -21.52 3.75 30.67
N LEU A 523 -22.24 4.45 31.54
CA LEU A 523 -23.70 4.24 31.72
C LEU A 523 -24.57 4.89 30.62
N LYS A 524 -23.95 5.48 29.59
CA LYS A 524 -24.60 6.35 28.59
C LYS A 524 -24.36 5.95 27.13
N ILE A 525 -23.81 4.77 26.87
CA ILE A 525 -23.63 4.28 25.49
C ILE A 525 -25.00 4.02 24.87
N ASN A 526 -25.16 4.44 23.61
CA ASN A 526 -26.34 4.19 22.81
C ASN A 526 -26.23 2.81 22.12
N THR A 527 -27.27 1.99 22.25
CA THR A 527 -27.36 0.63 21.70
C THR A 527 -28.34 0.52 20.53
N THR A 528 -28.91 1.64 20.06
CA THR A 528 -29.78 1.65 18.89
C THR A 528 -29.01 1.25 17.63
N VAL A 529 -29.65 0.40 16.81
CA VAL A 529 -29.18 -0.03 15.48
C VAL A 529 -30.25 0.30 14.43
N TRP A 530 -29.87 0.35 13.14
CA TRP A 530 -30.78 0.71 12.03
C TRP A 530 -31.57 -0.48 11.47
N TYR A 531 -31.44 -1.67 12.07
CA TYR A 531 -32.05 -2.91 11.60
C TYR A 531 -32.66 -3.72 12.74
N ASN A 532 -33.45 -4.73 12.39
CA ASN A 532 -33.93 -5.72 13.35
C ASN A 532 -32.78 -6.70 13.67
N ARG A 533 -32.33 -6.72 14.93
CA ARG A 533 -31.26 -7.63 15.42
C ARG A 533 -31.57 -9.11 15.15
N SER A 534 -32.85 -9.49 15.10
CA SER A 534 -33.28 -10.86 14.79
C SER A 534 -32.82 -11.32 13.41
N ASP A 535 -32.71 -10.43 12.42
CA ASP A 535 -32.26 -10.79 11.07
C ASP A 535 -30.78 -11.24 11.08
N VAL A 536 -29.94 -10.63 11.93
CA VAL A 536 -28.53 -11.02 12.09
C VAL A 536 -28.43 -12.38 12.77
N PHE A 537 -29.18 -12.61 13.85
CA PHE A 537 -29.16 -13.90 14.55
C PHE A 537 -29.68 -15.04 13.67
N GLU A 538 -30.70 -14.77 12.85
CA GLU A 538 -31.24 -15.78 11.93
C GLU A 538 -30.29 -16.05 10.75
N ALA A 539 -29.66 -15.01 10.18
CA ALA A 539 -28.61 -15.18 9.17
C ALA A 539 -27.43 -16.01 9.71
N TRP A 540 -27.02 -15.75 10.96
CA TRP A 540 -25.98 -16.53 11.63
C TRP A 540 -26.39 -18.00 11.80
N ARG A 541 -27.62 -18.26 12.29
CA ARG A 541 -28.16 -19.63 12.42
C ARG A 541 -28.19 -20.38 11.09
N LEU A 542 -28.58 -19.72 10.01
CA LEU A 542 -28.64 -20.30 8.67
C LEU A 542 -27.24 -20.63 8.12
N LEU A 543 -26.25 -19.75 8.31
CA LEU A 543 -24.87 -20.05 7.90
C LEU A 543 -24.26 -21.18 8.72
N LEU A 544 -24.51 -21.26 10.03
CA LEU A 544 -24.10 -22.40 10.84
C LEU A 544 -24.73 -23.71 10.32
N LYS A 545 -26.00 -23.68 9.92
CA LYS A 545 -26.67 -24.83 9.30
C LYS A 545 -26.05 -25.21 7.95
N ALA A 546 -25.58 -24.23 7.18
CA ALA A 546 -24.88 -24.45 5.91
C ALA A 546 -23.43 -24.97 6.08
N ALA A 547 -22.85 -24.82 7.27
CA ALA A 547 -21.43 -25.08 7.52
C ALA A 547 -20.93 -26.46 7.07
N PRO A 548 -21.64 -27.58 7.29
CA PRO A 548 -21.16 -28.90 6.86
C PRO A 548 -20.86 -29.01 5.36
N ASN A 549 -21.54 -28.21 4.51
CA ASN A 549 -21.35 -28.24 3.05
C ASN A 549 -20.34 -27.21 2.55
N LEU A 550 -19.99 -26.21 3.36
CA LEU A 550 -19.22 -25.03 2.92
C LEU A 550 -17.90 -24.84 3.66
N THR A 551 -17.56 -25.68 4.65
CA THR A 551 -16.39 -25.48 5.53
C THR A 551 -15.05 -25.52 4.78
N THR A 552 -14.99 -26.17 3.62
CA THR A 552 -13.79 -26.20 2.77
C THR A 552 -13.55 -24.87 2.06
N SER A 553 -14.57 -24.01 1.91
CA SER A 553 -14.41 -22.68 1.35
C SER A 553 -13.83 -21.72 2.38
N LEU A 554 -12.63 -21.21 2.11
CA LEU A 554 -11.96 -20.21 2.96
C LEU A 554 -12.75 -18.89 3.04
N ALA A 555 -13.53 -18.56 2.01
CA ALA A 555 -14.40 -17.39 1.99
C ALA A 555 -15.65 -17.61 2.87
N PHE A 556 -16.20 -18.82 2.88
CA PHE A 556 -17.28 -19.17 3.82
C PHE A 556 -16.81 -19.10 5.27
N ARG A 557 -15.62 -19.65 5.57
CA ARG A 557 -15.03 -19.56 6.92
C ARG A 557 -14.86 -18.11 7.38
N TYR A 558 -14.41 -17.22 6.48
CA TYR A 558 -14.30 -15.79 6.76
C TYR A 558 -15.64 -15.18 7.14
N ASP A 559 -16.66 -15.38 6.30
CA ASP A 559 -17.98 -14.79 6.54
C ASP A 559 -18.63 -15.36 7.79
N LEU A 560 -18.45 -16.65 8.07
CA LEU A 560 -18.95 -17.28 9.28
C LEU A 560 -18.30 -16.66 10.53
N VAL A 561 -17.00 -16.39 10.51
CA VAL A 561 -16.31 -15.67 11.60
C VAL A 561 -16.85 -14.24 11.73
N ASP A 562 -16.95 -13.47 10.63
CA ASP A 562 -17.42 -12.07 10.69
C ASP A 562 -18.88 -11.94 11.16
N ILE A 563 -19.74 -12.88 10.76
CA ILE A 563 -21.16 -12.90 11.15
C ILE A 563 -21.31 -13.41 12.60
N THR A 564 -20.51 -14.38 13.03
CA THR A 564 -20.45 -14.80 14.45
C THR A 564 -19.98 -13.64 15.33
N ARG A 565 -18.91 -12.95 14.92
CA ARG A 565 -18.41 -11.72 15.56
C ARG A 565 -19.51 -10.66 15.65
N GLN A 566 -20.28 -10.45 14.57
CA GLN A 566 -21.41 -9.53 14.59
C GLN A 566 -22.49 -9.96 15.59
N ALA A 567 -22.86 -11.23 15.63
CA ALA A 567 -23.84 -11.75 16.57
C ALA A 567 -23.40 -11.53 18.03
N ILE A 568 -22.12 -11.75 18.35
CA ILE A 568 -21.58 -11.48 19.69
C ILE A 568 -21.59 -9.97 20.00
N GLN A 569 -21.26 -9.10 19.03
CA GLN A 569 -21.40 -7.64 19.21
C GLN A 569 -22.84 -7.23 19.56
N GLU A 570 -23.84 -7.88 18.95
CA GLU A 570 -25.24 -7.65 19.29
C GLU A 570 -25.53 -8.09 20.73
N MET A 571 -25.08 -9.29 21.12
CA MET A 571 -25.25 -9.83 22.46
C MET A 571 -24.59 -8.96 23.53
N VAL A 572 -23.37 -8.47 23.32
CA VAL A 572 -22.69 -7.52 24.22
C VAL A 572 -23.56 -6.28 24.44
N SER A 573 -24.20 -5.77 23.39
CA SER A 573 -25.09 -4.62 23.53
C SER A 573 -26.36 -4.93 24.33
N LEU A 574 -26.93 -6.14 24.18
CA LEU A 574 -28.11 -6.58 24.92
C LEU A 574 -27.78 -6.76 26.42
N TYR A 575 -26.71 -7.48 26.73
CA TYR A 575 -26.25 -7.66 28.11
C TYR A 575 -25.81 -6.35 28.77
N TYR A 576 -25.27 -5.41 28.00
CA TYR A 576 -24.98 -4.07 28.49
C TYR A 576 -26.25 -3.31 28.94
N GLU A 577 -27.38 -3.46 28.23
CA GLU A 577 -28.65 -2.87 28.69
C GLU A 577 -29.15 -3.54 29.97
N GLU A 578 -29.01 -4.87 30.11
CA GLU A 578 -29.34 -5.58 31.35
C GLU A 578 -28.46 -5.12 32.53
N VAL A 579 -27.16 -4.91 32.31
CA VAL A 579 -26.25 -4.31 33.30
C VAL A 579 -26.74 -2.91 33.72
N LYS A 580 -27.11 -2.05 32.76
CA LYS A 580 -27.64 -0.70 33.04
C LYS A 580 -28.93 -0.75 33.84
N ILE A 581 -29.86 -1.62 33.46
CA ILE A 581 -31.15 -1.78 34.14
C ILE A 581 -30.92 -2.26 35.57
N SER A 582 -30.10 -3.29 35.75
CA SER A 582 -29.78 -3.87 37.05
C SER A 582 -29.08 -2.86 37.97
N TYR A 583 -28.10 -2.11 37.44
CA TYR A 583 -27.44 -1.03 38.20
C TYR A 583 -28.44 0.05 38.65
N ARG A 584 -29.33 0.50 37.76
CA ARG A 584 -30.36 1.51 38.10
C ARG A 584 -31.36 1.01 39.14
N LYS A 585 -31.72 -0.27 39.08
CA LYS A 585 -32.59 -0.94 40.07
C LYS A 585 -31.86 -1.28 41.38
N LYS A 586 -30.54 -1.08 41.44
CA LYS A 586 -29.66 -1.48 42.54
C LYS A 586 -29.70 -2.99 42.83
N ASP A 587 -29.93 -3.80 41.80
CA ASP A 587 -29.93 -5.25 41.90
C ASP A 587 -28.51 -5.79 41.65
N LEU A 588 -27.81 -6.11 42.74
CA LEU A 588 -26.43 -6.60 42.67
C LEU A 588 -26.33 -7.99 42.04
N ILE A 589 -27.31 -8.87 42.28
CA ILE A 589 -27.25 -10.25 41.77
C ILE A 589 -27.41 -10.25 40.26
N LEU A 590 -28.43 -9.56 39.74
CA LEU A 590 -28.64 -9.46 38.30
C LEU A 590 -27.51 -8.68 37.60
N LEU A 591 -26.93 -7.67 38.27
CA LEU A 591 -25.76 -6.97 37.74
C LEU A 591 -24.56 -7.90 37.59
N LEU A 592 -24.27 -8.72 38.60
CA LEU A 592 -23.16 -9.67 38.56
C LEU A 592 -23.40 -10.78 37.53
N GLN A 593 -24.63 -11.24 37.37
CA GLN A 593 -24.98 -12.23 36.34
C GLN A 593 -24.80 -11.66 34.91
N ALA A 594 -25.46 -10.54 34.61
CA ALA A 594 -25.39 -9.93 33.28
C ALA A 594 -23.98 -9.43 32.94
N GLY A 595 -23.29 -8.81 33.91
CA GLY A 595 -21.91 -8.38 33.77
C GLY A 595 -20.95 -9.56 33.65
N GLY A 596 -21.19 -10.62 34.41
CA GLY A 596 -20.47 -11.90 34.37
C GLY A 596 -20.41 -12.45 32.95
N ILE A 597 -21.58 -12.66 32.35
CA ILE A 597 -21.72 -13.17 30.98
C ILE A 597 -21.05 -12.23 29.98
N LEU A 598 -21.23 -10.91 30.11
CA LEU A 598 -20.63 -9.95 29.19
C LEU A 598 -19.10 -10.03 29.19
N ALA A 599 -18.45 -9.90 30.36
CA ALA A 599 -17.00 -9.72 30.42
C ALA A 599 -16.18 -11.02 30.55
N TYR A 600 -16.79 -12.10 31.06
CA TYR A 600 -16.10 -13.35 31.35
C TYR A 600 -16.55 -14.53 30.49
N GLU A 601 -17.60 -14.38 29.68
CA GLU A 601 -18.03 -15.40 28.72
C GLU A 601 -18.02 -14.85 27.29
N LEU A 602 -18.80 -13.81 26.98
CA LEU A 602 -18.95 -13.30 25.61
C LEU A 602 -17.66 -12.71 25.03
N LEU A 603 -16.93 -11.89 25.78
CA LEU A 603 -15.68 -11.30 25.29
C LEU A 603 -14.55 -12.33 25.10
N PRO A 604 -14.31 -13.28 26.03
CA PRO A 604 -13.38 -14.37 25.79
C PRO A 604 -13.75 -15.25 24.59
N VAL A 605 -15.04 -15.64 24.45
CA VAL A 605 -15.51 -16.44 23.30
C VAL A 605 -15.33 -15.67 21.99
N LEU A 606 -15.53 -14.36 22.00
CA LEU A 606 -15.26 -13.52 20.83
C LEU A 606 -13.79 -13.59 20.42
N ASP A 607 -12.87 -13.46 21.37
CA ASP A 607 -11.43 -13.53 21.09
C ASP A 607 -11.04 -14.90 20.51
N GLU A 608 -11.55 -15.98 21.11
CA GLU A 608 -11.32 -17.36 20.63
C GLU A 608 -11.83 -17.56 19.19
N VAL A 609 -13.05 -17.10 18.88
CA VAL A 609 -13.60 -17.18 17.52
C VAL A 609 -12.76 -16.38 16.52
N LEU A 610 -12.33 -15.18 16.89
CA LEU A 610 -11.45 -14.36 16.04
C LEU A 610 -10.08 -15.02 15.84
N ALA A 611 -9.58 -15.75 16.85
CA ALA A 611 -8.31 -16.46 16.79
C ALA A 611 -8.29 -17.61 15.78
N THR A 612 -9.47 -18.09 15.35
CA THR A 612 -9.60 -19.18 14.37
C THR A 612 -9.25 -18.81 12.93
N ASP A 613 -8.90 -17.54 12.67
CA ASP A 613 -8.57 -17.06 11.33
C ASP A 613 -7.50 -15.96 11.34
N LYS A 614 -6.41 -16.17 10.60
CA LYS A 614 -5.29 -15.22 10.51
C LYS A 614 -5.69 -13.79 10.09
N ARG A 615 -6.83 -13.63 9.40
CA ARG A 615 -7.35 -12.35 8.93
C ARG A 615 -7.96 -11.51 10.06
N PHE A 616 -8.18 -12.11 11.24
CA PHE A 616 -8.74 -11.47 12.42
C PHE A 616 -7.75 -11.47 13.62
N LEU A 617 -6.44 -11.59 13.38
CA LEU A 617 -5.42 -11.56 14.43
C LEU A 617 -4.75 -10.18 14.52
N LEU A 618 -4.58 -9.65 15.73
CA LEU A 618 -3.71 -8.50 15.97
C LEU A 618 -2.26 -8.82 15.60
N GLY A 619 -1.80 -10.04 15.92
CA GLY A 619 -0.45 -10.52 15.58
C GLY A 619 -0.13 -10.42 14.09
N SER A 620 -1.06 -10.73 13.20
CA SER A 620 -0.88 -10.58 11.75
C SER A 620 -0.58 -9.14 11.32
N TRP A 621 -1.12 -8.15 12.02
CA TRP A 621 -0.86 -6.73 11.75
C TRP A 621 0.48 -6.27 12.35
N LEU A 622 0.78 -6.69 13.57
CA LEU A 622 2.04 -6.37 14.25
C LEU A 622 3.24 -7.02 13.56
N GLU A 623 3.14 -8.27 13.10
CA GLU A 623 4.20 -8.93 12.35
C GLU A 623 4.51 -8.23 11.02
N GLN A 624 3.51 -7.65 10.34
CA GLN A 624 3.76 -6.80 9.17
C GLN A 624 4.55 -5.54 9.55
N ALA A 625 4.22 -4.92 10.69
CA ALA A 625 4.95 -3.78 11.22
C ALA A 625 6.41 -4.15 11.54
N ARG A 626 6.63 -5.30 12.21
CA ARG A 626 7.98 -5.83 12.50
C ARG A 626 8.76 -6.14 11.21
N ALA A 627 8.14 -6.77 10.21
CA ALA A 627 8.77 -7.08 8.93
C ALA A 627 9.20 -5.82 8.15
N MET A 628 8.52 -4.70 8.39
CA MET A 628 8.90 -3.40 7.83
C MET A 628 10.06 -2.72 8.55
N ALA A 629 10.43 -3.15 9.75
CA ALA A 629 11.65 -2.70 10.43
C ALA A 629 12.93 -3.35 9.86
N VAL A 630 14.10 -2.85 10.25
CA VAL A 630 15.40 -3.49 9.95
C VAL A 630 16.13 -3.99 11.20
N ASN A 631 15.62 -3.67 12.39
CA ASN A 631 16.14 -4.13 13.68
C ASN A 631 15.03 -4.14 14.74
N GLU A 632 15.32 -4.73 15.89
CA GLU A 632 14.37 -4.94 16.98
C GLU A 632 13.82 -3.64 17.58
N THR A 633 14.67 -2.61 17.74
CA THR A 633 14.24 -1.32 18.29
C THR A 633 13.23 -0.62 17.39
N GLU A 634 13.46 -0.68 16.07
CA GLU A 634 12.53 -0.13 15.09
C GLU A 634 11.25 -0.98 14.98
N ALA A 635 11.34 -2.30 15.13
CA ALA A 635 10.18 -3.19 15.16
C ALA A 635 9.24 -2.84 16.31
N GLN A 636 9.77 -2.69 17.54
CA GLN A 636 9.00 -2.28 18.71
C GLN A 636 8.36 -0.89 18.53
N PHE A 637 9.07 0.03 17.89
CA PHE A 637 8.54 1.37 17.57
C PHE A 637 7.37 1.32 16.58
N TYR A 638 7.43 0.45 15.56
CA TYR A 638 6.35 0.26 14.58
C TYR A 638 5.15 -0.48 15.16
N GLU A 639 5.37 -1.45 16.06
CA GLU A 639 4.30 -2.06 16.85
C GLU A 639 3.60 -1.03 17.72
N GLN A 640 4.35 -0.20 18.45
CA GLN A 640 3.78 0.84 19.29
C GLN A 640 2.96 1.84 18.47
N ASN A 641 3.45 2.25 17.28
CA ASN A 641 2.69 3.06 16.32
C ASN A 641 1.35 2.40 15.96
N SER A 642 1.37 1.09 15.71
CA SER A 642 0.17 0.31 15.38
C SER A 642 -0.82 0.27 16.55
N LEU A 643 -0.36 -0.04 17.76
CA LEU A 643 -1.21 -0.13 18.94
C LEU A 643 -1.86 1.22 19.25
N TYR A 644 -1.10 2.32 19.19
CA TYR A 644 -1.67 3.67 19.34
C TYR A 644 -2.74 3.92 18.28
N GLN A 645 -2.47 3.67 17.00
CA GLN A 645 -3.43 3.92 15.92
C GLN A 645 -4.77 3.22 16.17
N LEU A 646 -4.75 1.95 16.59
CA LEU A 646 -5.96 1.14 16.78
C LEU A 646 -6.77 1.51 18.05
N THR A 647 -6.16 2.24 19.00
CA THR A 647 -6.72 2.46 20.35
C THR A 647 -6.80 3.93 20.75
N LEU A 648 -5.80 4.47 21.45
CA LEU A 648 -5.77 5.84 21.97
C LEU A 648 -5.64 6.89 20.87
N TRP A 649 -5.08 6.51 19.73
CA TRP A 649 -4.75 7.31 18.55
C TRP A 649 -3.69 8.39 18.79
N GLY A 650 -3.84 9.16 19.86
CA GLY A 650 -2.87 10.13 20.37
C GLY A 650 -2.45 9.84 21.82
N PRO A 651 -1.50 10.63 22.36
CA PRO A 651 -0.90 10.38 23.67
C PRO A 651 -1.90 10.45 24.84
N GLU A 652 -2.99 11.19 24.69
CA GLU A 652 -3.98 11.44 25.73
C GLU A 652 -5.34 10.77 25.43
N GLY A 653 -5.38 9.80 24.50
CA GLY A 653 -6.64 9.27 24.01
C GLY A 653 -7.38 10.27 23.11
N ASN A 654 -6.63 11.07 22.36
CA ASN A 654 -7.11 12.24 21.62
C ASN A 654 -8.26 11.91 20.65
N ILE A 655 -8.21 10.74 20.00
CA ILE A 655 -9.28 10.24 19.13
C ILE A 655 -9.60 8.78 19.48
N LEU A 656 -9.88 8.57 20.77
CA LEU A 656 -10.08 7.26 21.38
C LEU A 656 -11.04 6.34 20.61
N ASP A 657 -10.56 5.13 20.33
CA ASP A 657 -11.26 4.04 19.65
C ASP A 657 -11.81 4.44 18.26
N TYR A 658 -11.20 5.42 17.58
CA TYR A 658 -11.65 5.83 16.24
C TYR A 658 -11.42 4.72 15.21
N ALA A 659 -10.21 4.16 15.21
CA ALA A 659 -9.78 3.09 14.32
C ALA A 659 -9.86 1.72 15.00
N ASN A 660 -10.86 1.54 15.86
CA ASN A 660 -11.10 0.30 16.58
C ASN A 660 -11.15 -0.90 15.62
N LYS A 661 -10.61 -2.03 16.06
CA LYS A 661 -10.70 -3.31 15.35
C LYS A 661 -11.25 -4.38 16.28
N GLN A 662 -11.86 -5.42 15.74
CA GLN A 662 -12.27 -6.60 16.48
C GLN A 662 -11.36 -7.73 16.03
N LEU A 663 -10.19 -7.80 16.67
CA LEU A 663 -9.14 -8.77 16.40
C LEU A 663 -8.83 -9.55 17.67
N ALA A 664 -8.48 -10.82 17.52
CA ALA A 664 -7.95 -11.63 18.61
C ALA A 664 -6.69 -11.00 19.20
N GLY A 665 -6.51 -11.12 20.51
CA GLY A 665 -5.53 -10.39 21.31
C GLY A 665 -5.93 -8.96 21.63
N LEU A 666 -6.51 -8.20 20.67
CA LEU A 666 -7.02 -6.85 20.98
C LEU A 666 -8.32 -6.91 21.81
N VAL A 667 -9.17 -7.91 21.58
CA VAL A 667 -10.37 -8.12 22.40
C VAL A 667 -10.00 -8.55 23.81
N GLU A 668 -9.14 -9.56 23.94
CA GLU A 668 -8.69 -10.06 25.23
C GLU A 668 -7.91 -9.02 26.04
N ASP A 669 -6.97 -8.31 25.43
CA ASP A 669 -6.01 -7.47 26.16
C ASP A 669 -6.43 -5.99 26.29
N TYR A 670 -7.35 -5.51 25.46
CA TYR A 670 -7.75 -4.09 25.46
C TYR A 670 -9.24 -3.90 25.76
N TYR A 671 -10.16 -4.56 25.04
CA TYR A 671 -11.60 -4.33 25.30
C TYR A 671 -12.10 -5.05 26.57
N ALA A 672 -11.75 -6.32 26.76
CA ALA A 672 -12.22 -7.10 27.90
C ALA A 672 -11.80 -6.49 29.25
N PRO A 673 -10.55 -6.03 29.47
CA PRO A 673 -10.16 -5.48 30.76
C PRO A 673 -10.86 -4.15 31.07
N ARG A 674 -11.19 -3.33 30.05
CA ARG A 674 -12.01 -2.12 30.22
C ARG A 674 -13.40 -2.46 30.74
N TRP A 675 -14.02 -3.50 30.17
CA TRP A 675 -15.33 -3.99 30.59
C TRP A 675 -15.31 -4.61 31.98
N ARG A 676 -14.29 -5.42 32.32
CA ARG A 676 -14.10 -5.98 33.68
C ARG A 676 -14.01 -4.87 34.71
N LEU A 677 -13.13 -3.89 34.50
CA LEU A 677 -12.97 -2.75 35.42
C LEU A 677 -14.28 -1.98 35.59
N PHE A 678 -15.04 -1.77 34.51
CA PHE A 678 -16.32 -1.08 34.58
C PHE A 678 -17.33 -1.83 35.46
N LEU A 679 -17.49 -3.13 35.24
CA LEU A 679 -18.43 -3.97 35.97
C LEU A 679 -18.05 -4.11 37.44
N GLU A 680 -16.77 -4.29 37.74
CA GLU A 680 -16.25 -4.31 39.11
C GLU A 680 -16.52 -2.97 39.81
N THR A 681 -16.31 -1.84 39.12
CA THR A 681 -16.60 -0.51 39.66
C THR A 681 -18.10 -0.33 39.94
N LEU A 682 -18.98 -0.81 39.06
CA LEU A 682 -20.43 -0.77 39.29
C LEU A 682 -20.87 -1.68 40.44
N ALA A 683 -20.34 -2.89 40.53
CA ALA A 683 -20.63 -3.83 41.61
C ALA A 683 -20.14 -3.28 42.96
N GLY A 684 -18.92 -2.76 43.02
CA GLY A 684 -18.37 -2.09 44.21
C GLY A 684 -19.20 -0.87 44.61
N SER A 685 -19.65 -0.09 43.63
CA SER A 685 -20.57 1.05 43.85
C SER A 685 -21.87 0.63 44.53
N LEU A 686 -22.51 -0.47 44.10
CA LEU A 686 -23.71 -0.99 44.75
C LEU A 686 -23.41 -1.58 46.13
N ALA A 687 -22.37 -2.40 46.26
CA ALA A 687 -22.01 -3.08 47.51
C ALA A 687 -21.67 -2.08 48.63
N GLN A 688 -20.98 -0.99 48.30
CA GLN A 688 -20.59 0.05 49.25
C GLN A 688 -21.63 1.17 49.38
N SER A 689 -22.70 1.15 48.57
CA SER A 689 -23.70 2.23 48.48
C SER A 689 -23.10 3.61 48.12
N VAL A 690 -22.01 3.63 47.35
CA VAL A 690 -21.36 4.86 46.85
C VAL A 690 -21.71 5.01 45.36
N PRO A 691 -22.14 6.19 44.88
CA PRO A 691 -22.53 6.35 43.48
C PRO A 691 -21.33 6.21 42.53
N PHE A 692 -21.53 5.55 41.38
CA PHE A 692 -20.54 5.45 40.32
C PHE A 692 -20.17 6.84 39.77
N LYS A 693 -18.87 7.13 39.70
CA LYS A 693 -18.34 8.39 39.17
C LYS A 693 -17.59 8.14 37.87
N GLN A 694 -18.22 8.50 36.75
CA GLN A 694 -17.62 8.32 35.41
C GLN A 694 -16.21 8.92 35.29
N LYS A 695 -15.98 10.13 35.82
CA LYS A 695 -14.66 10.78 35.75
C LYS A 695 -13.54 10.03 36.46
N GLU A 696 -13.87 9.28 37.52
CA GLU A 696 -12.90 8.48 38.27
C GLU A 696 -12.59 7.19 37.51
N PHE A 697 -13.64 6.52 37.01
CA PHE A 697 -13.49 5.40 36.10
C PHE A 697 -12.67 5.77 34.85
N ASP A 698 -12.96 6.91 34.22
CA ASP A 698 -12.25 7.38 33.01
C ASP A 698 -10.74 7.55 33.26
N LYS A 699 -10.33 7.96 34.47
CA LYS A 699 -8.91 8.04 34.84
C LYS A 699 -8.28 6.66 35.01
N ASN A 700 -9.00 5.75 35.67
CA ASN A 700 -8.50 4.40 35.96
C ASN A 700 -8.41 3.57 34.68
N VAL A 701 -9.44 3.59 33.85
CA VAL A 701 -9.47 2.86 32.57
C VAL A 701 -8.44 3.42 31.60
N PHE A 702 -8.14 4.73 31.62
CA PHE A 702 -7.08 5.30 30.79
C PHE A 702 -5.69 4.77 31.18
N GLN A 703 -5.42 4.46 32.46
CA GLN A 703 -4.15 3.82 32.84
C GLN A 703 -4.04 2.41 32.24
N LEU A 704 -5.14 1.67 32.21
CA LEU A 704 -5.21 0.34 31.59
C LEU A 704 -5.03 0.41 30.08
N GLU A 705 -5.69 1.37 29.42
CA GLU A 705 -5.54 1.60 27.98
C GLU A 705 -4.09 2.00 27.64
N LYS A 706 -3.42 2.76 28.52
CA LYS A 706 -2.04 3.21 28.34
C LYS A 706 -1.00 2.13 28.62
N SER A 707 -1.19 1.27 29.62
CA SER A 707 -0.22 0.23 29.98
C SER A 707 0.05 -0.73 28.82
N LYS A 708 -0.99 -1.07 28.05
CA LYS A 708 -0.87 -1.90 26.85
C LYS A 708 0.02 -1.27 25.76
N MET A 709 0.19 0.05 25.74
CA MET A 709 1.08 0.74 24.79
C MET A 709 2.56 0.68 25.19
N THR A 710 2.86 0.27 26.43
CA THR A 710 4.19 0.31 27.03
C THR A 710 4.76 -1.06 27.39
N GLU A 711 3.94 -2.11 27.37
CA GLU A 711 4.38 -3.48 27.61
C GLU A 711 5.01 -4.06 26.34
N PRO A 712 6.27 -4.57 26.39
CA PRO A 712 6.85 -5.33 25.29
C PRO A 712 5.99 -6.57 25.02
N GLY A 713 5.42 -6.67 23.83
CA GLY A 713 4.51 -7.76 23.50
C GLY A 713 5.22 -9.12 23.52
N ALA A 714 4.86 -9.99 24.46
CA ALA A 714 4.84 -11.42 24.18
C ALA A 714 3.66 -11.65 23.24
N SER A 715 3.92 -11.76 21.93
CA SER A 715 2.90 -12.25 21.01
C SER A 715 2.48 -13.66 21.45
N PRO A 716 1.19 -14.03 21.41
CA PRO A 716 0.82 -15.44 21.47
C PRO A 716 1.62 -16.17 20.38
N GLU A 717 2.33 -17.23 20.77
CA GLU A 717 2.88 -18.16 19.79
C GLU A 717 1.76 -18.64 18.87
N ASP A 718 2.01 -18.60 17.56
CA ASP A 718 1.05 -18.91 16.52
C ASP A 718 0.41 -20.29 16.74
N PRO A 719 -0.91 -20.39 17.04
CA PRO A 719 -1.59 -21.68 17.23
C PRO A 719 -1.56 -22.54 15.95
N TRP A 720 -1.28 -21.92 14.80
CA TRP A 720 -1.28 -22.59 13.50
C TRP A 720 -0.10 -23.53 13.26
N VAL A 721 0.97 -23.43 14.05
CA VAL A 721 2.05 -24.43 14.02
C VAL A 721 1.55 -25.82 14.47
N LYS A 722 0.41 -25.90 15.19
CA LYS A 722 -0.17 -27.18 15.64
C LYS A 722 -1.21 -27.80 14.71
N VAL A 723 -1.84 -27.04 13.81
CA VAL A 723 -3.02 -27.54 13.04
C VAL A 723 -2.64 -28.10 11.67
N GLU A 724 -1.54 -27.64 11.04
CA GLU A 724 -1.09 -28.20 9.75
C GLU A 724 -0.61 -29.65 9.86
N TYR A 725 -0.21 -30.12 11.05
CA TYR A 725 0.25 -31.50 11.25
C TYR A 725 -0.89 -32.54 11.40
N ALA A 726 -2.15 -32.12 11.49
CA ALA A 726 -3.27 -33.05 11.72
C ALA A 726 -4.00 -33.51 10.45
N TYR A 727 -3.68 -32.96 9.26
CA TYR A 727 -4.41 -33.24 8.02
C TYR A 727 -3.54 -33.73 6.85
N SER A 728 -2.25 -34.00 7.07
CA SER A 728 -1.33 -34.45 6.02
C SER A 728 -1.04 -35.96 6.03
N ASP A 729 -1.97 -36.79 6.51
CA ASP A 729 -1.82 -38.25 6.48
C ASP A 729 -2.96 -38.89 5.69
N ASN A 730 -2.72 -39.01 4.38
CA ASN A 730 -3.25 -40.10 3.57
C ASN A 730 -2.35 -40.25 2.34
N SER A 731 -1.32 -41.07 2.54
CA SER A 731 -0.46 -41.67 1.53
C SER A 731 -1.27 -42.39 0.45
N LEU A 732 -0.88 -42.25 -0.81
CA LEU A 732 -0.92 -43.31 -1.82
C LEU A 732 0.00 -42.88 -2.97
N ASP A 733 1.27 -43.28 -2.86
CA ASP A 733 2.13 -43.51 -4.01
C ASP A 733 1.96 -45.00 -4.40
N PRO A 734 2.01 -45.34 -5.70
CA PRO A 734 3.14 -46.15 -6.10
C PRO A 734 3.69 -45.76 -7.49
N GLY A 735 5.00 -45.50 -7.52
CA GLY A 735 5.77 -45.32 -8.74
C GLY A 735 5.98 -46.60 -9.56
N LEU A 736 6.75 -46.49 -10.65
CA LEU A 736 7.93 -47.31 -10.93
C LEU A 736 8.53 -46.97 -12.33
N PHE A 737 9.83 -46.62 -12.35
CA PHE A 737 10.92 -47.10 -13.25
C PHE A 737 10.70 -47.04 -14.80
N VAL A 738 11.61 -46.64 -15.72
CA VAL A 738 13.07 -46.81 -15.87
C VAL A 738 13.46 -46.20 -17.24
N GLU A 739 14.47 -45.31 -17.28
CA GLU A 739 15.79 -45.44 -17.95
C GLU A 739 16.00 -44.89 -19.39
N ASN A 740 17.08 -44.10 -19.48
CA ASN A 740 18.20 -44.13 -20.43
C ASN A 740 18.02 -43.86 -21.94
N THR A 741 18.77 -42.83 -22.40
CA THR A 741 20.03 -42.90 -23.22
C THR A 741 20.14 -41.98 -24.46
N ARG A 742 21.19 -41.13 -24.40
CA ARG A 742 22.30 -40.87 -25.37
C ARG A 742 22.19 -39.95 -26.62
N LYS A 743 23.19 -39.03 -26.65
CA LYS A 743 24.15 -38.59 -27.73
C LYS A 743 23.58 -37.77 -28.93
N GLY A 744 24.26 -36.78 -29.53
CA GLY A 744 25.62 -36.19 -29.47
C GLY A 744 25.63 -34.82 -30.22
N SER A 745 26.60 -33.90 -29.99
CA SER A 745 27.85 -33.65 -30.77
C SER A 745 27.59 -33.11 -32.21
N VAL A 746 28.19 -32.07 -32.83
CA VAL A 746 29.40 -31.23 -32.61
C VAL A 746 29.53 -30.13 -33.74
N VAL A 747 30.48 -29.18 -33.55
CA VAL A 747 31.26 -28.26 -34.46
C VAL A 747 30.84 -26.84 -34.95
N SER A 748 31.76 -25.88 -34.63
CA SER A 748 32.44 -24.76 -35.38
C SER A 748 31.68 -23.56 -35.97
N ARG A 749 32.02 -22.29 -35.66
CA ARG A 749 33.20 -21.43 -36.06
C ARG A 749 33.29 -21.24 -37.60
N ALA A 750 33.54 -20.07 -38.21
CA ALA A 750 33.98 -18.73 -37.79
C ALA A 750 33.83 -17.69 -38.94
N ASN A 751 34.03 -16.40 -38.60
CA ASN A 751 34.72 -15.31 -39.34
C ASN A 751 33.86 -14.32 -40.18
N SER A 752 34.17 -13.02 -40.37
CA SER A 752 34.92 -11.93 -39.71
C SER A 752 35.05 -10.76 -40.72
N ILE A 753 35.25 -9.50 -40.25
CA ILE A 753 35.79 -8.30 -40.97
C ILE A 753 34.74 -7.52 -41.83
N GLY A 754 34.66 -6.18 -41.90
CA GLY A 754 35.41 -5.07 -41.30
C GLY A 754 34.92 -3.68 -41.80
N SER A 755 35.27 -2.67 -41.01
CA SER A 755 35.36 -1.19 -41.13
C SER A 755 35.13 -0.44 -42.46
N THR A 756 34.54 0.77 -42.42
CA THR A 756 35.22 2.10 -42.53
C THR A 756 34.27 3.30 -42.73
N SER A 757 34.77 4.47 -42.36
CA SER A 757 34.10 5.76 -42.13
C SER A 757 34.03 6.70 -43.35
N ALA A 758 33.22 7.76 -43.18
CA ALA A 758 32.93 8.86 -44.09
C ALA A 758 34.04 9.92 -44.31
N SER A 759 33.88 10.70 -45.39
CA SER A 759 34.35 12.09 -45.60
C SER A 759 33.69 12.58 -46.91
N SER A 760 33.51 13.84 -47.31
CA SER A 760 33.64 15.22 -46.80
C SER A 760 33.19 16.12 -47.97
N VAL A 761 32.67 17.33 -47.70
CA VAL A 761 32.32 18.36 -48.71
C VAL A 761 33.30 19.54 -48.59
N PRO A 762 33.60 20.29 -49.66
CA PRO A 762 34.15 21.64 -49.53
C PRO A 762 33.29 22.75 -50.19
N ASN A 763 33.50 23.96 -49.64
CA ASN A 763 32.90 25.28 -49.86
C ASN A 763 33.22 25.98 -51.19
N THR A 764 32.52 27.11 -51.45
CA THR A 764 32.98 28.44 -51.95
C THR A 764 31.81 29.45 -51.78
N ASP A 765 31.92 30.61 -51.10
CA ASP A 765 32.49 31.95 -51.48
C ASP A 765 31.69 32.63 -52.63
N ASP A 766 31.34 33.92 -52.76
CA ASP A 766 31.64 35.22 -52.09
C ASP A 766 30.69 36.35 -52.63
N GLU A 767 30.56 37.48 -51.89
CA GLU A 767 30.44 38.93 -52.26
C GLU A 767 29.40 39.46 -53.32
N ASP A 768 28.86 40.71 -53.39
CA ASP A 768 28.93 41.98 -52.63
C ASP A 768 27.85 43.01 -53.09
N SER A 769 27.74 44.16 -52.38
CA SER A 769 27.37 45.54 -52.83
C SER A 769 26.00 46.21 -52.53
N ASP A 770 26.07 47.17 -51.59
CA ASP A 770 25.75 48.63 -51.59
C ASP A 770 24.35 49.32 -51.59
N TYR A 771 24.24 50.21 -50.58
CA TYR A 771 23.52 51.50 -50.36
C TYR A 771 22.01 51.70 -50.68
N HIS A 772 21.19 51.87 -49.62
CA HIS A 772 20.58 53.17 -49.25
C HIS A 772 19.84 53.09 -47.88
N GLN A 773 19.70 54.26 -47.28
CA GLN A 773 19.34 54.58 -45.89
C GLN A 773 17.83 54.70 -45.69
N GLU A 774 17.24 54.00 -44.70
CA GLU A 774 16.03 54.44 -44.00
C GLU A 774 15.81 53.65 -42.68
N SER A 775 15.26 54.35 -41.68
CA SER A 775 15.04 53.87 -40.31
C SER A 775 13.87 52.88 -40.21
N TYR A 776 13.92 52.00 -39.20
CA TYR A 776 12.90 51.06 -38.68
C TYR A 776 12.92 49.58 -39.14
N LYS A 777 12.93 48.74 -38.09
CA LYS A 777 12.67 47.27 -37.99
C LYS A 777 13.88 46.35 -38.09
N GLU A 778 14.30 45.87 -36.93
CA GLU A 778 15.23 44.75 -36.76
C GLU A 778 14.74 43.53 -37.56
N SER A 779 15.47 43.20 -38.63
CA SER A 779 15.11 42.19 -39.61
C SER A 779 14.99 40.81 -38.98
N TYR A 780 14.00 40.04 -39.41
CA TYR A 780 13.79 38.64 -38.98
C TYR A 780 15.07 37.79 -39.13
N LYS A 781 15.92 38.11 -40.10
CA LYS A 781 17.23 37.45 -40.30
C LYS A 781 18.19 37.67 -39.13
N ASP A 782 18.21 38.85 -38.51
CA ASP A 782 19.08 39.16 -37.37
C ASP A 782 18.61 38.49 -36.08
N ARG A 783 17.29 38.42 -35.86
CA ARG A 783 16.71 37.65 -34.74
C ARG A 783 17.02 36.16 -34.86
N ARG A 784 16.93 35.58 -36.06
CA ARG A 784 17.31 34.19 -36.31
C ARG A 784 18.81 33.95 -36.10
N ARG A 785 19.66 34.90 -36.51
CA ARG A 785 21.12 34.79 -36.32
C ARG A 785 21.52 34.87 -34.83
N ARG A 786 20.89 35.76 -34.04
CA ARG A 786 21.10 35.82 -32.58
C ARG A 786 20.57 34.58 -31.87
N ALA A 787 19.37 34.10 -32.21
CA ALA A 787 18.81 32.89 -31.63
C ALA A 787 19.68 31.65 -31.95
N HIS A 788 20.18 31.55 -33.18
CA HIS A 788 21.12 30.48 -33.57
C HIS A 788 22.44 30.58 -32.80
N THR A 789 23.01 31.77 -32.66
CA THR A 789 24.25 32.00 -31.91
C THR A 789 24.08 31.68 -30.42
N GLN A 790 22.94 32.06 -29.83
CA GLN A 790 22.62 31.79 -28.43
C GLN A 790 22.34 30.31 -28.17
N SER A 791 21.70 29.61 -29.11
CA SER A 791 21.53 28.15 -29.08
C SER A 791 22.88 27.42 -29.17
N GLU A 792 23.75 27.86 -30.09
CA GLU A 792 25.09 27.29 -30.24
C GLU A 792 25.97 27.55 -29.00
N GLN A 793 25.85 28.72 -28.38
CA GLN A 793 26.54 29.02 -27.12
C GLN A 793 26.04 28.12 -25.98
N LYS A 794 24.71 27.97 -25.82
CA LYS A 794 24.13 27.04 -24.84
C LYS A 794 24.59 25.59 -25.06
N ARG A 795 24.68 25.15 -26.32
CA ARG A 795 25.19 23.82 -26.69
C ARG A 795 26.66 23.67 -26.29
N ARG A 796 27.50 24.68 -26.56
CA ARG A 796 28.92 24.67 -26.18
C ARG A 796 29.12 24.67 -24.67
N ASP A 797 28.31 25.42 -23.94
CA ASP A 797 28.36 25.47 -22.48
C ASP A 797 27.89 24.15 -21.86
N ALA A 798 26.86 23.52 -22.43
CA ALA A 798 26.42 22.19 -22.02
C ALA A 798 27.49 21.12 -22.27
N ILE A 799 28.15 21.15 -23.43
CA ILE A 799 29.28 20.26 -23.74
C ILE A 799 30.41 20.49 -22.74
N LYS A 800 30.75 21.75 -22.44
CA LYS A 800 31.81 22.08 -21.49
C LYS A 800 31.50 21.54 -20.08
N ARG A 801 30.27 21.77 -19.58
CA ARG A 801 29.81 21.17 -18.30
C ARG A 801 29.92 19.65 -18.31
N GLY A 802 29.50 19.00 -19.41
CA GLY A 802 29.63 17.54 -19.53
C GLY A 802 31.08 17.04 -19.40
N TYR A 803 32.07 17.78 -19.92
CA TYR A 803 33.48 17.43 -19.71
C TYR A 803 33.94 17.66 -18.27
N ASP A 804 33.48 18.71 -17.62
CA ASP A 804 33.80 19.01 -16.21
C ASP A 804 33.19 17.95 -15.27
N ASP A 805 31.96 17.49 -15.57
CA ASP A 805 31.29 16.40 -14.85
C ASP A 805 32.03 15.07 -15.05
N LEU A 806 32.46 14.75 -16.28
CA LEU A 806 33.23 13.54 -16.56
C LEU A 806 34.57 13.51 -15.81
N GLN A 807 35.23 14.66 -15.64
CA GLN A 807 36.45 14.76 -14.81
C GLN A 807 36.17 14.49 -13.33
N THR A 808 34.95 14.77 -12.86
CA THR A 808 34.54 14.56 -11.47
C THR A 808 34.07 13.12 -11.21
N ILE A 809 33.44 12.47 -12.19
CA ILE A 809 32.84 11.14 -12.02
C ILE A 809 33.86 10.02 -12.26
N VAL A 810 34.86 10.25 -13.12
CA VAL A 810 35.86 9.24 -13.50
C VAL A 810 37.07 9.32 -12.56
N PRO A 811 37.31 8.33 -11.67
CA PRO A 811 38.35 8.43 -10.63
C PRO A 811 39.78 8.59 -11.20
N THR A 812 40.05 7.98 -12.36
CA THR A 812 41.35 8.10 -13.05
C THR A 812 41.59 9.48 -13.65
N CYS A 813 40.55 10.33 -13.77
CA CYS A 813 40.69 11.75 -14.10
C CYS A 813 41.04 12.59 -12.86
N GLN A 814 40.79 12.09 -11.64
CA GLN A 814 41.05 12.79 -10.36
C GLN A 814 42.41 12.45 -9.76
N GLN A 815 42.98 11.28 -10.08
CA GLN A 815 44.32 10.87 -9.65
C GLN A 815 45.41 11.66 -10.41
N GLN A 816 45.69 12.89 -9.97
CA GLN A 816 47.01 13.50 -10.16
C GLN A 816 47.65 13.65 -8.77
N ASP A 817 48.72 12.90 -8.55
CA ASP A 817 49.60 13.07 -7.40
C ASP A 817 50.05 14.53 -7.30
N PHE A 818 50.04 15.04 -6.07
CA PHE A 818 50.51 16.38 -5.71
C PHE A 818 51.99 16.58 -6.09
N SER A 819 52.27 16.94 -7.35
CA SER A 819 53.53 17.56 -7.75
C SER A 819 53.44 18.19 -9.14
N ILE A 820 53.58 19.53 -9.14
CA ILE A 820 53.98 20.39 -10.26
C ILE A 820 52.92 20.60 -11.38
N GLY A 821 52.22 21.73 -11.29
CA GLY A 821 51.59 22.44 -12.42
C GLY A 821 50.25 21.89 -12.90
N SER A 822 49.16 22.62 -12.61
CA SER A 822 47.79 22.31 -13.04
C SER A 822 47.59 22.39 -14.56
N GLN A 823 48.09 21.41 -15.30
CA GLN A 823 47.71 21.20 -16.70
C GLN A 823 46.32 20.58 -16.77
N LYS A 824 45.33 21.34 -17.25
CA LYS A 824 43.99 20.84 -17.54
C LYS A 824 44.08 19.66 -18.52
N LEU A 825 43.52 18.51 -18.14
CA LEU A 825 43.43 17.33 -19.01
C LEU A 825 42.74 17.70 -20.32
N SER A 826 43.31 17.23 -21.44
CA SER A 826 42.69 17.47 -22.75
C SER A 826 41.36 16.71 -22.85
N LYS A 827 40.40 17.27 -23.60
CA LYS A 827 39.08 16.64 -23.82
C LYS A 827 39.17 15.20 -24.34
N ALA A 828 40.15 14.93 -25.20
CA ALA A 828 40.40 13.60 -25.74
C ALA A 828 40.85 12.61 -24.64
N ILE A 829 41.71 13.05 -23.72
CA ILE A 829 42.16 12.21 -22.59
C ILE A 829 41.01 11.93 -21.62
N VAL A 830 40.16 12.93 -21.34
CA VAL A 830 38.98 12.74 -20.49
C VAL A 830 38.06 11.67 -21.08
N LEU A 831 37.72 11.78 -22.37
CA LEU A 831 36.86 10.77 -23.02
C LEU A 831 37.49 9.38 -23.02
N GLN A 832 38.79 9.27 -23.27
CA GLN A 832 39.48 7.98 -23.28
C GLN A 832 39.43 7.34 -21.88
N LYS A 833 39.76 8.10 -20.83
CA LYS A 833 39.68 7.63 -19.44
C LYS A 833 38.25 7.26 -19.05
N THR A 834 37.25 7.98 -19.55
CA THR A 834 35.83 7.63 -19.36
C THR A 834 35.48 6.30 -20.01
N ILE A 835 35.92 6.05 -21.25
CA ILE A 835 35.67 4.78 -21.95
C ILE A 835 36.30 3.62 -21.18
N ASP A 836 37.55 3.78 -20.74
CA ASP A 836 38.26 2.76 -19.97
C ASP A 836 37.55 2.47 -18.63
N TYR A 837 37.03 3.51 -17.97
CA TYR A 837 36.26 3.36 -16.73
C TYR A 837 34.90 2.69 -16.96
N ILE A 838 34.20 2.99 -18.06
CA ILE A 838 32.95 2.29 -18.43
C ILE A 838 33.23 0.80 -18.67
N GLN A 839 34.34 0.46 -19.35
CA GLN A 839 34.74 -0.93 -19.56
C GLN A 839 35.06 -1.63 -18.23
N PHE A 840 35.75 -0.93 -17.31
CA PHE A 840 35.98 -1.43 -15.96
C PHE A 840 34.67 -1.68 -15.20
N LEU A 841 33.73 -0.72 -15.22
CA LEU A 841 32.42 -0.86 -14.57
C LEU A 841 31.61 -2.01 -15.17
N HIS A 842 31.65 -2.23 -16.48
CA HIS A 842 31.02 -3.40 -17.11
C HIS A 842 31.63 -4.72 -16.62
N LYS A 843 32.96 -4.76 -16.41
CA LYS A 843 33.64 -5.94 -15.86
C LYS A 843 33.28 -6.19 -14.40
N GLU A 844 33.23 -5.14 -13.57
CA GLU A 844 32.80 -5.23 -12.17
C GLU A 844 31.33 -5.63 -12.05
N LYS A 845 30.44 -5.04 -12.87
CA LYS A 845 29.03 -5.44 -12.94
C LYS A 845 28.89 -6.92 -13.26
N LYS A 846 29.62 -7.43 -14.26
CA LYS A 846 29.59 -8.85 -14.62
C LYS A 846 30.08 -9.74 -13.47
N LYS A 847 31.15 -9.34 -12.77
CA LYS A 847 31.67 -10.05 -11.60
C LYS A 847 30.65 -10.09 -10.47
N GLN A 848 29.99 -8.96 -10.18
CA GLN A 848 28.93 -8.89 -9.17
C GLN A 848 27.70 -9.74 -9.57
N GLU A 849 27.32 -9.76 -10.85
CA GLU A 849 26.25 -10.63 -11.36
C GLU A 849 26.59 -12.14 -11.19
N GLU A 850 27.84 -12.53 -11.41
CA GLU A 850 28.34 -13.90 -11.17
C GLU A 850 28.36 -14.24 -9.67
N GLU A 851 28.74 -13.28 -8.81
CA GLU A 851 28.72 -13.44 -7.35
C GLU A 851 27.29 -13.58 -6.80
N VAL A 852 26.35 -12.75 -7.28
CA VAL A 852 24.91 -12.89 -6.96
C VAL A 852 24.37 -14.24 -7.44
N SER A 853 24.80 -14.72 -8.61
CA SER A 853 24.41 -16.05 -9.11
C SER A 853 24.91 -17.17 -8.17
N THR A 854 26.14 -17.06 -7.69
CA THR A 854 26.74 -18.01 -6.74
C THR A 854 26.02 -17.98 -5.40
N LEU A 855 25.82 -16.79 -4.82
CA LEU A 855 25.09 -16.62 -3.56
C LEU A 855 23.64 -17.12 -3.63
N ARG A 856 22.96 -16.97 -4.76
CA ARG A 856 21.62 -17.55 -4.97
C ARG A 856 21.64 -19.08 -4.95
N LYS A 857 22.68 -19.71 -5.50
CA LYS A 857 22.86 -21.16 -5.43
C LYS A 857 23.11 -21.60 -3.99
N ASP A 858 23.95 -20.87 -3.25
CA ASP A 858 24.25 -21.18 -1.84
C ASP A 858 23.01 -21.06 -0.96
N VAL A 859 22.21 -19.99 -1.14
CA VAL A 859 20.92 -19.84 -0.44
C VAL A 859 19.97 -20.99 -0.76
N THR A 860 19.96 -21.46 -2.01
CA THR A 860 19.13 -22.61 -2.42
C THR A 860 19.62 -23.89 -1.76
N ALA A 861 20.94 -24.13 -1.72
CA ALA A 861 21.53 -25.27 -1.03
C ALA A 861 21.24 -25.25 0.48
N LEU A 862 21.38 -24.09 1.13
CA LEU A 862 21.05 -23.92 2.55
C LEU A 862 19.57 -24.14 2.84
N LYS A 863 18.67 -23.72 1.94
CA LYS A 863 17.23 -24.04 2.06
C LYS A 863 16.97 -25.54 1.96
N ILE A 864 17.62 -26.24 1.04
CA ILE A 864 17.50 -27.71 0.92
C ILE A 864 18.04 -28.38 2.19
N MET A 865 19.19 -27.93 2.71
CA MET A 865 19.74 -28.44 3.97
C MET A 865 18.81 -28.18 5.16
N LYS A 866 18.21 -26.98 5.25
CA LYS A 866 17.22 -26.65 6.28
C LYS A 866 16.04 -27.62 6.23
N VAL A 867 15.47 -27.86 5.06
CA VAL A 867 14.35 -28.80 4.88
C VAL A 867 14.75 -30.23 5.29
N ASN A 868 15.96 -30.67 4.91
CA ASN A 868 16.48 -31.98 5.35
C ASN A 868 16.66 -32.06 6.88
N TYR A 869 17.18 -31.01 7.51
CA TYR A 869 17.32 -30.97 8.97
C TYR A 869 15.95 -30.96 9.66
N GLU A 870 14.98 -30.21 9.13
CA GLU A 870 13.61 -30.21 9.64
C GLU A 870 12.98 -31.61 9.52
N GLN A 871 13.24 -32.33 8.42
CA GLN A 871 12.80 -33.73 8.27
C GLN A 871 13.49 -34.68 9.25
N ILE A 872 14.80 -34.52 9.49
CA ILE A 872 15.54 -35.33 10.48
C ILE A 872 15.00 -35.06 11.90
N VAL A 873 14.76 -33.79 12.25
CA VAL A 873 14.18 -33.40 13.55
C VAL A 873 12.77 -33.98 13.71
N LYS A 874 11.97 -33.96 12.65
CA LYS A 874 10.62 -34.53 12.65
C LYS A 874 10.63 -36.05 12.80
N ALA A 875 11.54 -36.74 12.10
CA ALA A 875 11.74 -38.18 12.25
C ALA A 875 12.22 -38.58 13.66
N HIS A 876 12.94 -37.68 14.37
CA HIS A 876 13.31 -37.88 15.77
C HIS A 876 12.15 -37.60 16.75
N GLN A 877 11.20 -36.73 16.38
CA GLN A 877 10.01 -36.45 17.20
C GLN A 877 8.95 -37.55 17.09
N ASP A 878 8.88 -38.25 15.96
CA ASP A 878 7.89 -39.30 15.68
C ASP A 878 8.23 -40.68 16.28
N ASN A 879 9.38 -40.84 16.96
CA ASN A 879 9.81 -42.12 17.55
C ASN A 879 10.36 -41.94 18.99
N PRO A 880 9.49 -41.86 20.03
CA PRO A 880 9.90 -41.46 21.39
C PRO A 880 10.59 -42.57 22.22
N HIS A 881 10.85 -43.76 21.67
CA HIS A 881 11.27 -44.93 22.43
C HIS A 881 12.70 -45.46 22.17
N GLU A 882 13.52 -44.78 21.38
CA GLU A 882 14.97 -45.08 21.31
C GLU A 882 15.77 -44.08 22.16
N GLY A 883 15.68 -44.20 23.48
CA GLY A 883 16.41 -43.33 24.40
C GLY A 883 16.62 -43.87 25.80
N GLU A 884 16.42 -45.17 26.05
CA GLU A 884 16.60 -45.77 27.38
C GLU A 884 18.07 -45.86 27.85
N ASP A 885 19.05 -45.55 26.97
CA ASP A 885 20.47 -45.46 27.32
C ASP A 885 21.06 -44.06 27.01
N GLN A 886 20.35 -42.97 27.31
CA GLN A 886 20.92 -41.64 27.15
C GLN A 886 21.81 -41.22 28.33
N VAL A 887 23.08 -41.02 27.98
CA VAL A 887 24.10 -40.26 28.71
C VAL A 887 23.49 -38.96 29.24
N SER A 888 23.66 -38.67 30.54
CA SER A 888 23.00 -37.53 31.18
C SER A 888 23.43 -36.20 30.53
N ASP A 889 22.58 -35.17 30.59
CA ASP A 889 22.94 -33.84 30.07
C ASP A 889 24.16 -33.26 30.79
N GLN A 890 24.42 -33.68 32.02
CA GLN A 890 25.64 -33.34 32.75
C GLN A 890 26.88 -33.99 32.11
N ASP A 891 26.79 -35.24 31.69
CA ASP A 891 27.89 -35.93 31.03
C ASP A 891 28.13 -35.38 29.62
N LYS A 892 27.06 -35.02 28.90
CA LYS A 892 27.15 -34.30 27.61
C LYS A 892 27.85 -32.94 27.79
N PHE A 893 27.53 -32.22 28.86
CA PHE A 893 28.18 -30.96 29.19
C PHE A 893 29.67 -31.15 29.54
N ASN A 894 30.01 -32.19 30.31
CA ASN A 894 31.38 -32.51 30.68
C ASN A 894 32.24 -32.87 29.44
N VAL A 895 31.67 -33.60 28.47
CA VAL A 895 32.32 -33.88 27.18
C VAL A 895 32.54 -32.60 26.39
N PHE A 896 31.52 -31.75 26.27
CA PHE A 896 31.65 -30.48 25.57
C PHE A 896 32.72 -29.58 26.19
N GLN A 897 32.71 -29.46 27.52
CA GLN A 897 33.70 -28.70 28.25
C GLN A 897 35.12 -29.23 27.99
N GLY A 898 35.36 -30.54 28.10
CA GLY A 898 36.69 -31.12 27.88
C GLY A 898 37.22 -30.91 26.45
N VAL A 899 36.33 -30.92 25.46
CA VAL A 899 36.70 -30.62 24.06
C VAL A 899 37.07 -29.15 23.90
N MET A 900 36.28 -28.24 24.48
CA MET A 900 36.54 -26.80 24.41
C MET A 900 37.81 -26.40 25.15
N ASP A 901 38.08 -26.99 26.31
CA ASP A 901 39.28 -26.76 27.10
C ASP A 901 40.53 -27.23 26.32
N SER A 902 40.47 -28.41 25.70
CA SER A 902 41.58 -28.95 24.88
C SER A 902 41.90 -28.04 23.68
N LEU A 903 40.87 -27.50 23.02
CA LEU A 903 41.04 -26.56 21.93
C LEU A 903 41.61 -25.24 22.41
N PHE A 904 41.11 -24.72 23.53
CA PHE A 904 41.59 -23.47 24.11
C PHE A 904 43.06 -23.55 24.53
N GLU A 905 43.48 -24.65 25.17
CA GLU A 905 44.88 -24.88 25.52
C GLU A 905 45.78 -24.93 24.27
N SER A 906 45.36 -25.64 23.23
CA SER A 906 46.12 -25.71 21.98
C SER A 906 46.21 -24.34 21.29
N PHE A 907 45.15 -23.53 21.34
CA PHE A 907 45.13 -22.18 20.81
C PHE A 907 46.09 -21.29 21.59
N ASN A 908 46.00 -21.29 22.91
CA ASN A 908 46.85 -20.47 23.77
C ASN A 908 48.33 -20.83 23.67
N ALA A 909 48.66 -22.10 23.40
CA ALA A 909 50.04 -22.56 23.20
C ALA A 909 50.59 -22.20 21.81
N SER A 910 49.74 -22.12 20.79
CA SER A 910 50.16 -22.02 19.38
C SER A 910 50.02 -20.62 18.78
N ILE A 911 49.27 -19.73 19.44
CA ILE A 911 48.93 -18.41 18.92
C ILE A 911 49.70 -17.30 19.64
N SER A 912 50.57 -16.61 18.90
CA SER A 912 51.17 -15.35 19.34
C SER A 912 50.20 -14.18 19.15
N VAL A 913 49.99 -13.40 20.21
CA VAL A 913 49.22 -12.14 20.19
C VAL A 913 50.11 -10.88 20.15
N ALA A 914 51.41 -11.04 19.87
CA ALA A 914 52.38 -9.94 19.93
C ALA A 914 52.18 -8.88 18.83
N SER A 915 51.60 -9.25 17.69
CA SER A 915 51.18 -8.31 16.64
C SER A 915 50.02 -8.87 15.82
N PHE A 916 49.23 -8.00 15.18
CA PHE A 916 48.11 -8.42 14.35
C PHE A 916 48.53 -9.30 13.17
N GLN A 917 49.74 -9.06 12.64
CA GLN A 917 50.27 -9.81 11.51
C GLN A 917 50.64 -11.25 11.94
N GLU A 918 51.31 -11.41 13.09
CA GLU A 918 51.59 -12.74 13.66
C GLU A 918 50.32 -13.46 14.08
N LEU A 919 49.39 -12.77 14.72
CA LEU A 919 48.10 -13.33 15.11
C LEU A 919 47.37 -13.89 13.88
N SER A 920 47.28 -13.11 12.81
CA SER A 920 46.61 -13.54 11.59
C SER A 920 47.25 -14.78 10.96
N ALA A 921 48.59 -14.84 10.92
CA ALA A 921 49.31 -15.96 10.33
C ALA A 921 49.23 -17.23 11.19
N CYS A 922 49.36 -17.10 12.51
CA CYS A 922 49.29 -18.23 13.44
C CYS A 922 47.87 -18.80 13.55
N VAL A 923 46.84 -17.96 13.51
CA VAL A 923 45.43 -18.40 13.62
C VAL A 923 45.02 -19.28 12.45
N PHE A 924 45.38 -18.92 11.22
CA PHE A 924 45.08 -19.77 10.06
C PHE A 924 45.79 -21.12 10.16
N SER A 925 47.06 -21.12 10.57
CA SER A 925 47.83 -22.36 10.73
C SER A 925 47.24 -23.25 11.82
N TRP A 926 46.84 -22.67 12.95
CA TRP A 926 46.22 -23.41 14.05
C TRP A 926 44.86 -24.01 13.65
N ILE A 927 44.01 -23.26 12.95
CA ILE A 927 42.72 -23.77 12.45
C ILE A 927 42.95 -24.94 11.50
N GLU A 928 43.91 -24.81 10.58
CA GLU A 928 44.22 -25.86 9.62
C GLU A 928 44.85 -27.10 10.27
N GLU A 929 45.50 -26.99 11.42
CA GLU A 929 46.15 -28.11 12.09
C GLU A 929 45.24 -28.77 13.15
N HIS A 930 44.59 -27.96 13.99
CA HIS A 930 43.87 -28.42 15.17
C HIS A 930 42.34 -28.52 15.00
N CYS A 931 41.77 -27.85 14.00
CA CYS A 931 40.32 -27.91 13.73
C CYS A 931 39.94 -28.80 12.54
N LYS A 932 40.86 -29.65 12.04
CA LYS A 932 40.54 -30.65 11.03
C LYS A 932 39.58 -31.71 11.59
N PRO A 933 38.65 -32.27 10.79
CA PRO A 933 37.70 -33.28 11.24
C PRO A 933 38.35 -34.51 11.90
N GLN A 934 39.54 -34.90 11.43
CA GLN A 934 40.31 -36.01 12.01
C GLN A 934 40.85 -35.66 13.40
N THR A 935 41.51 -34.50 13.55
CA THR A 935 42.05 -34.02 14.82
C THR A 935 40.95 -33.79 15.86
N LEU A 936 39.82 -33.19 15.45
CA LEU A 936 38.67 -33.00 16.34
C LEU A 936 38.08 -34.33 16.81
N ARG A 937 38.04 -35.34 15.93
CA ARG A 937 37.61 -36.69 16.30
C ARG A 937 38.54 -37.32 17.33
N GLU A 938 39.86 -37.14 17.18
CA GLU A 938 40.85 -37.64 18.14
C GLU A 938 40.72 -36.93 19.50
N ILE A 939 40.51 -35.61 19.51
CA ILE A 939 40.26 -34.84 20.75
C ILE A 939 39.00 -35.36 21.45
N VAL A 940 37.89 -35.53 20.73
CA VAL A 940 36.64 -36.04 21.29
C VAL A 940 36.82 -37.44 21.85
N ILE A 941 37.51 -38.34 21.13
CA ILE A 941 37.80 -39.70 21.62
C ILE A 941 38.71 -39.67 22.85
N GLY A 942 39.69 -38.78 22.91
CA GLY A 942 40.57 -38.60 24.06
C GLY A 942 39.81 -38.13 25.31
N VAL A 943 38.96 -37.11 25.16
CA VAL A 943 38.09 -36.59 26.21
C VAL A 943 37.12 -37.65 26.72
N LEU A 944 36.53 -38.44 25.81
CA LEU A 944 35.65 -39.55 26.18
C LEU A 944 36.39 -40.66 26.95
N HIS A 945 37.65 -40.96 26.62
CA HIS A 945 38.46 -41.90 27.40
C HIS A 945 38.82 -41.37 28.79
N GLN A 946 39.14 -40.08 28.90
CA GLN A 946 39.43 -39.46 30.20
C GLN A 946 38.20 -39.46 31.11
N LEU A 947 37.02 -39.11 30.58
CA LEU A 947 35.77 -39.12 31.32
C LEU A 947 35.35 -40.55 31.71
N LYS A 948 35.60 -41.54 30.85
CA LYS A 948 35.38 -42.96 31.17
C LYS A 948 36.24 -43.44 32.34
N ASN A 949 37.48 -42.96 32.48
CA ASN A 949 38.37 -43.30 33.59
C ASN A 949 38.04 -42.54 34.89
N GLN A 950 37.13 -41.56 34.88
CA GLN A 950 36.63 -40.87 36.07
C GLN A 950 35.29 -41.45 36.59
N LEU A 951 34.61 -42.24 35.76
CA LEU A 951 33.32 -42.88 36.05
C LEU A 951 33.44 -44.35 36.51
N TYR A 952 34.68 -44.88 36.58
CA TYR A 952 35.08 -46.18 37.14
C TYR A 952 36.35 -46.00 37.97
#